data_AF-A0AAV8VR68-F1
#
_entry.id   AF-A0AAV8VR68-F1
#
_cell.length_a   1.000
_cell.length_b   1.000
_cell.length_c   1.000
_cell.angle_alpha   90.00
_cell.angle_beta   90.00
_cell.angle_gamma   90.00
#
_symmetry.space_group_name_H-M   'P 1'
#
loop_
_entity.id
_entity.type
_entity.pdbx_description
1 polymer ?
#
loop_
_entity_poly.entity_id
_entity_poly.type
_entity_poly.pdbx_seq_one_letter_code
_entity_poly.pdbx_strand_id
1 'polypeptide(L)'
;FYNVIRLELKGPDNCVRVRQVRILGKIDGESLQIENLYSPITLQQKNCENETLRVFRLITSQVFGELLQGEDGQTSSNTNAGYLLTDEDINPHEESNDLREHMVGILFSRSKLTHLQKQVIVHIVQAIRRETERVHEEWESNLYNSTSASPEEIRNSDRYCFEMLSMVLALSGSAVGRAYLSHQYDLLRDLIVLLQTGSARVQRQVTSLLRRMLSEITPETFTKIVGIKKLPVKDLTNITAENRDCNSGNFDIDQVGVLDVFLSVIAKALTVQVKIRGKNGNTGAHKETNTVTLTTCIHKESLHKRWWLKGTVSKKLAEIIIQLIKDMASGTLSESWAKIAKGAIAENILHLTYLTDEQKLPNNCLKTPTLWLALASLCVLDTDHVEKLSSGQWRQADTEPVPPRPTCCNHDDGETVAVIQCSYCGNLCAECDRYLHLHKKTRNHQRQVCKEEEEAIKVELHEGCGRTKLFWLLALADPGTLKALVEFREGGMRTKGVGITGACRFCGTTGNSGLLAIGNVCADHECQEYAKTACTKILNCGHMCGGVLGETKCLPCLLGCSNDTSLKQDSDDMCMICFTEALSCAPAIQLQCGHVFHSHCCKTVLLKRWAGPRITFSFLLCPICKVEMYHESLEELLTPVKDLYKDVRRKALMRLEYEGLNVTDDIVTSSTRFSNDPASYAMDRYAYYVCYKCNKAYYGGDARCDVELVENYDPTELVCGACSDIARAQMCPKHGTDFLEYKCRYCCSVAVFFCFGTTHFCNPCHDDFQRVTNLSKSELPVCPAGPRAKQLEGDECPLHVKHPPTGEEFALGCGVCRNAHTF
;
A
#
# COMPACT_ATOMS: atom_id res chain seq x y z
N PHE A 1 10.28 -20.18 72.32
CA PHE A 1 8.95 -20.82 72.31
C PHE A 1 7.96 -19.85 71.69
N TYR A 2 7.59 -20.04 70.42
CA TYR A 2 6.53 -19.23 69.81
C TYR A 2 5.20 -19.94 70.05
N ASN A 3 4.33 -19.34 70.87
CA ASN A 3 2.98 -19.85 71.09
C ASN A 3 2.13 -19.54 69.85
N VAL A 4 1.89 -20.55 69.03
CA VAL A 4 0.99 -20.44 67.88
C VAL A 4 -0.44 -20.59 68.38
N ILE A 5 -1.24 -19.53 68.26
CA ILE A 5 -2.67 -19.56 68.58
C ILE A 5 -3.45 -19.80 67.28
N ARG A 6 -4.09 -20.97 67.17
CA ARG A 6 -4.98 -21.30 66.06
C ARG A 6 -6.42 -20.95 66.45
N LEU A 7 -7.07 -20.10 65.65
CA LEU A 7 -8.48 -19.73 65.82
C LEU A 7 -9.29 -20.40 64.70
N GLU A 8 -10.26 -21.22 65.06
CA GLU A 8 -11.18 -21.88 64.13
C GLU A 8 -12.59 -21.30 64.35
N LEU A 9 -13.14 -20.65 63.33
CA LEU A 9 -14.41 -19.93 63.41
C LEU A 9 -15.42 -20.62 62.49
N LYS A 10 -16.51 -21.15 63.05
CA LYS A 10 -17.59 -21.83 62.32
C LYS A 10 -18.87 -21.01 62.43
N GLY A 11 -19.54 -20.81 61.29
CA GLY A 11 -20.82 -20.12 61.19
C GLY A 11 -21.90 -21.02 60.59
N PRO A 12 -23.18 -20.62 60.67
CA PRO A 12 -24.30 -21.41 60.14
C PRO A 12 -24.28 -21.53 58.60
N ASP A 13 -23.59 -20.63 57.90
CA ASP A 13 -23.39 -20.64 56.44
C ASP A 13 -21.91 -20.51 56.06
N ASN A 14 -21.53 -21.08 54.91
CA ASN A 14 -20.18 -20.94 54.32
C ASN A 14 -19.85 -19.49 53.90
N CYS A 15 -20.80 -18.56 54.02
CA CYS A 15 -20.67 -17.15 53.65
C CYS A 15 -20.25 -16.24 54.81
N VAL A 16 -20.05 -16.75 56.04
CA VAL A 16 -19.64 -15.94 57.18
C VAL A 16 -18.20 -15.45 56.99
N ARG A 17 -18.04 -14.14 56.77
CA ARG A 17 -16.73 -13.49 56.60
C ARG A 17 -16.30 -12.78 57.87
N VAL A 18 -15.10 -13.10 58.35
CA VAL A 18 -14.47 -12.43 59.49
C VAL A 18 -14.04 -11.02 59.06
N ARG A 19 -14.68 -9.97 59.60
CA ARG A 19 -14.34 -8.58 59.26
C ARG A 19 -13.05 -8.09 59.92
N GLN A 20 -12.79 -8.49 61.16
CA GLN A 20 -11.57 -8.10 61.89
C GLN A 20 -11.30 -9.05 63.05
N VAL A 21 -10.02 -9.34 63.29
CA VAL A 21 -9.51 -9.93 64.54
C VAL A 21 -8.58 -8.91 65.18
N ARG A 22 -8.85 -8.50 66.43
CA ARG A 22 -7.97 -7.61 67.20
C ARG A 22 -7.41 -8.36 68.41
N ILE A 23 -6.10 -8.33 68.55
CA ILE A 23 -5.43 -8.79 69.77
C ILE A 23 -5.35 -7.58 70.69
N LEU A 24 -6.06 -7.62 71.81
CA LEU A 24 -6.03 -6.58 72.83
C LEU A 24 -5.24 -7.11 74.01
N GLY A 25 -4.08 -6.52 74.27
CA GLY A 25 -3.25 -6.81 75.43
C GLY A 25 -2.60 -5.52 75.93
N LYS A 26 -2.46 -5.39 77.25
CA LYS A 26 -1.55 -4.41 77.86
C LYS A 26 -0.25 -5.14 78.17
N ILE A 27 0.84 -4.68 77.59
CA ILE A 27 2.17 -4.87 78.13
C ILE A 27 2.46 -3.57 78.90
N ASP A 28 2.91 -3.68 80.14
CA ASP A 28 3.13 -2.52 81.02
C ASP A 28 3.99 -1.46 80.31
N GLY A 29 3.39 -0.29 80.06
CA GLY A 29 4.11 0.95 79.77
C GLY A 29 3.97 1.55 78.38
N GLU A 30 3.72 0.79 77.30
CA GLU A 30 3.69 1.36 75.95
C GLU A 30 2.59 0.76 75.06
N SER A 31 1.82 1.63 74.40
CA SER A 31 0.88 1.23 73.34
C SER A 31 1.66 0.78 72.10
N LEU A 32 1.49 -0.47 71.69
CA LEU A 32 2.03 -1.04 70.44
C LEU A 32 1.73 -0.11 69.24
N GLN A 33 2.74 0.62 68.75
CA GLN A 33 2.67 1.31 67.47
C GLN A 33 2.88 0.29 66.35
N ILE A 34 1.76 -0.20 65.80
CA ILE A 34 1.79 -0.97 64.55
C ILE A 34 1.75 0.06 63.41
N GLU A 35 2.86 0.24 62.72
CA GLU A 35 2.93 1.11 61.54
C GLU A 35 1.93 0.68 60.46
N ASN A 36 1.26 1.67 59.86
CA ASN A 36 0.33 1.57 58.72
C ASN A 36 -0.96 0.75 58.92
N LEU A 37 -1.80 1.20 59.85
CA LEU A 37 -3.21 0.80 59.89
C LEU A 37 -3.99 1.52 58.78
N TYR A 38 -4.21 0.86 57.65
CA TYR A 38 -5.18 1.32 56.64
C TYR A 38 -6.59 1.32 57.24
N SER A 39 -7.40 2.35 56.95
CA SER A 39 -8.78 2.38 57.43
C SER A 39 -9.57 1.19 56.86
N PRO A 40 -10.58 0.66 57.58
CA PRO A 40 -11.39 -0.47 57.11
C PRO A 40 -12.02 -0.22 55.73
N ILE A 41 -12.38 1.04 55.44
CA ILE A 41 -12.93 1.47 54.15
C ILE A 41 -11.86 1.40 53.06
N THR A 42 -10.63 1.85 53.36
CA THR A 42 -9.49 1.79 52.42
C THR A 42 -9.09 0.34 52.14
N LEU A 43 -9.15 -0.54 53.15
CA LEU A 43 -8.86 -1.96 52.99
C LEU A 43 -9.94 -2.68 52.18
N GLN A 44 -11.22 -2.37 52.42
CA GLN A 44 -12.34 -2.89 51.66
C GLN A 44 -12.28 -2.45 50.20
N GLN A 45 -11.95 -1.17 49.94
CA GLN A 45 -11.78 -0.66 48.58
C GLN A 45 -10.63 -1.38 47.87
N LYS A 46 -9.48 -1.56 48.52
CA LYS A 46 -8.31 -2.26 47.95
C LYS A 46 -8.59 -3.74 47.68
N ASN A 47 -9.34 -4.40 48.56
CA ASN A 47 -9.77 -5.79 48.35
C ASN A 47 -10.80 -5.91 47.24
N CYS A 48 -11.74 -4.97 47.13
CA CYS A 48 -12.70 -4.90 46.03
C CYS A 48 -11.98 -4.68 44.69
N GLU A 49 -11.01 -3.77 44.63
CA GLU A 49 -10.16 -3.56 43.45
C GLU A 49 -9.39 -4.83 43.07
N ASN A 50 -8.77 -5.51 44.04
CA ASN A 50 -8.03 -6.75 43.79
C ASN A 50 -8.94 -7.90 43.30
N GLU A 51 -10.12 -8.08 43.89
CA GLU A 51 -11.08 -9.10 43.44
C GLU A 51 -11.69 -8.73 42.08
N THR A 52 -11.97 -7.44 41.82
CA THR A 52 -12.44 -6.97 40.51
C THR A 52 -11.38 -7.20 39.44
N LEU A 53 -10.09 -6.99 39.74
CA LEU A 53 -8.99 -7.33 38.84
C LEU A 53 -8.86 -8.83 38.62
N ARG A 54 -9.05 -9.64 39.67
CA ARG A 54 -9.03 -11.10 39.54
C ARG A 54 -10.16 -11.59 38.65
N VAL A 55 -11.36 -11.06 38.85
CA VAL A 55 -12.55 -11.34 38.02
C VAL A 55 -12.35 -10.80 36.60
N PHE A 56 -11.81 -9.60 36.42
CA PHE A 56 -11.49 -9.06 35.10
C PHE A 56 -10.47 -9.93 34.38
N ARG A 57 -9.39 -10.36 35.05
CA ARG A 57 -8.41 -11.29 34.47
C ARG A 57 -9.06 -12.62 34.07
N LEU A 58 -9.92 -13.16 34.93
CA LEU A 58 -10.68 -14.39 34.67
C LEU A 58 -11.63 -14.22 33.47
N ILE A 59 -12.40 -13.12 33.42
CA ILE A 59 -13.32 -12.81 32.32
C ILE A 59 -12.54 -12.57 31.04
N THR A 60 -11.46 -11.79 31.03
CA THR A 60 -10.65 -11.63 29.82
C THR A 60 -10.00 -12.94 29.40
N SER A 61 -9.63 -13.81 30.35
CA SER A 61 -9.09 -15.14 30.03
C SER A 61 -10.16 -16.17 29.62
N GLN A 62 -11.41 -16.04 30.07
CA GLN A 62 -12.50 -16.94 29.68
C GLN A 62 -13.16 -16.47 28.38
N VAL A 63 -13.53 -15.20 28.30
CA VAL A 63 -14.13 -14.57 27.11
C VAL A 63 -13.15 -14.54 25.93
N PHE A 64 -11.85 -14.37 26.17
CA PHE A 64 -10.84 -14.32 25.09
C PHE A 64 -9.84 -15.48 25.08
N GLY A 65 -9.71 -16.27 26.15
CA GLY A 65 -8.74 -17.37 26.24
C GLY A 65 -9.30 -18.78 26.06
N GLU A 66 -10.64 -18.99 26.03
CA GLU A 66 -11.22 -20.25 25.53
C GLU A 66 -10.85 -20.53 24.06
N LEU A 67 -10.32 -19.53 23.34
CA LEU A 67 -9.84 -19.65 21.96
C LEU A 67 -8.35 -20.05 21.84
N LEU A 68 -7.62 -20.20 22.96
CA LEU A 68 -6.21 -20.64 22.97
C LEU A 68 -6.03 -22.16 23.11
N GLN A 69 -7.09 -22.91 23.45
CA GLN A 69 -7.05 -24.38 23.42
C GLN A 69 -7.52 -24.88 22.07
N GLY A 70 -6.63 -24.84 21.08
CA GLY A 70 -6.71 -25.77 19.95
C GLY A 70 -6.46 -27.19 20.48
N GLU A 71 -7.49 -28.03 20.39
CA GLU A 71 -7.57 -29.52 20.40
C GLU A 71 -6.64 -30.43 21.24
N ASP A 72 -5.65 -29.96 22.00
CA ASP A 72 -4.80 -30.84 22.81
C ASP A 72 -5.08 -30.66 24.31
N GLY A 73 -6.11 -31.36 24.79
CA GLY A 73 -6.48 -31.33 26.20
C GLY A 73 -7.62 -32.24 26.66
N GLN A 74 -7.95 -33.32 25.93
CA GLN A 74 -8.81 -34.36 26.49
C GLN A 74 -8.00 -35.28 27.41
N THR A 75 -7.89 -34.91 28.69
CA THR A 75 -7.81 -35.92 29.76
C THR A 75 -8.46 -35.41 31.04
N SER A 76 -9.58 -36.07 31.39
CA SER A 76 -10.09 -36.34 32.74
C SER A 76 -10.54 -35.18 33.62
N SER A 77 -11.86 -34.95 33.71
CA SER A 77 -12.70 -35.59 34.75
C SER A 77 -14.16 -35.12 34.69
N ASN A 78 -15.05 -36.07 34.40
CA ASN A 78 -16.49 -35.98 34.61
C ASN A 78 -16.81 -35.99 36.12
N THR A 79 -17.68 -35.08 36.58
CA THR A 79 -18.80 -35.41 37.48
C THR A 79 -19.90 -34.33 37.44
N ASN A 80 -21.05 -34.73 36.89
CA ASN A 80 -22.44 -34.32 37.13
C ASN A 80 -22.76 -33.12 38.06
N ALA A 81 -23.47 -32.14 37.51
CA ALA A 81 -24.71 -31.61 38.11
C ALA A 81 -25.53 -30.90 37.03
N GLY A 82 -26.65 -31.51 36.60
CA GLY A 82 -27.65 -30.84 35.78
C GLY A 82 -28.63 -30.05 36.65
N TYR A 83 -29.02 -28.86 36.20
CA TYR A 83 -30.34 -28.28 36.42
C TYR A 83 -30.66 -27.28 35.31
N LEU A 84 -31.90 -27.37 34.84
CA LEU A 84 -32.58 -26.57 33.81
C LEU A 84 -32.74 -25.10 34.22
N LEU A 85 -32.54 -24.17 33.27
CA LEU A 85 -33.39 -23.00 33.05
C LEU A 85 -33.40 -22.65 31.55
N THR A 86 -34.59 -22.31 31.08
CA THR A 86 -35.06 -22.02 29.72
C THR A 86 -35.02 -20.52 29.40
N ASP A 87 -34.88 -20.22 28.10
CA ASP A 87 -35.23 -18.98 27.35
C ASP A 87 -34.71 -17.61 27.85
N GLU A 88 -33.78 -17.02 27.07
CA GLU A 88 -34.04 -15.92 26.13
C GLU A 88 -32.80 -15.76 25.21
N ASP A 89 -32.96 -16.07 23.92
CA ASP A 89 -31.89 -16.00 22.91
C ASP A 89 -31.62 -14.54 22.51
N ILE A 90 -30.68 -13.91 23.22
CA ILE A 90 -30.00 -12.69 22.76
C ILE A 90 -28.68 -13.11 22.11
N ASN A 91 -28.46 -12.60 20.90
CA ASN A 91 -27.30 -12.87 20.07
C ASN A 91 -25.99 -12.47 20.82
N PRO A 92 -25.09 -13.41 21.21
CA PRO A 92 -23.96 -13.12 22.10
C PRO A 92 -22.89 -12.21 21.47
N HIS A 93 -22.98 -11.97 20.15
CA HIS A 93 -22.09 -11.07 19.42
C HIS A 93 -22.49 -9.58 19.47
N GLU A 94 -23.77 -9.26 19.66
CA GLU A 94 -24.23 -7.87 19.77
C GLU A 94 -24.11 -7.35 21.20
N GLU A 95 -24.47 -8.17 22.21
CA GLU A 95 -24.23 -7.83 23.62
C GLU A 95 -22.74 -7.62 23.94
N SER A 96 -21.84 -8.36 23.29
CA SER A 96 -20.39 -8.17 23.47
C SER A 96 -19.90 -6.80 22.96
N ASN A 97 -20.50 -6.30 21.87
CA ASN A 97 -20.18 -4.97 21.33
C ASN A 97 -20.80 -3.83 22.14
N ASP A 98 -22.04 -4.01 22.61
CA ASP A 98 -22.71 -3.03 23.48
C ASP A 98 -22.08 -2.98 24.87
N LEU A 99 -21.74 -4.12 25.48
CA LEU A 99 -20.95 -4.18 26.72
C LEU A 99 -19.57 -3.56 26.55
N ARG A 100 -18.96 -3.68 25.36
CA ARG A 100 -17.68 -3.07 25.02
C ARG A 100 -17.78 -1.55 24.92
N GLU A 101 -18.79 -1.01 24.24
CA GLU A 101 -19.03 0.44 24.22
C GLU A 101 -19.41 0.98 25.60
N HIS A 102 -20.22 0.25 26.36
CA HIS A 102 -20.61 0.64 27.72
C HIS A 102 -19.43 0.57 28.70
N MET A 103 -18.58 -0.46 28.62
CA MET A 103 -17.36 -0.58 29.43
C MET A 103 -16.37 0.53 29.07
N VAL A 104 -16.19 0.85 27.78
CA VAL A 104 -15.37 1.99 27.33
C VAL A 104 -15.97 3.32 27.81
N GLY A 105 -17.29 3.51 27.74
CA GLY A 105 -18.00 4.69 28.25
C GLY A 105 -17.83 4.88 29.77
N ILE A 106 -17.89 3.79 30.54
CA ILE A 106 -17.66 3.79 31.99
C ILE A 106 -16.19 4.04 32.33
N LEU A 107 -15.25 3.53 31.51
CA LEU A 107 -13.81 3.76 31.71
C LEU A 107 -13.39 5.21 31.40
N PHE A 108 -14.16 5.99 30.63
CA PHE A 108 -13.72 7.30 30.10
C PHE A 108 -14.63 8.52 30.33
N SER A 109 -15.68 8.42 31.15
CA SER A 109 -16.51 9.59 31.51
C SER A 109 -15.81 10.64 32.40
N ARG A 110 -14.57 10.40 32.87
CA ARG A 110 -13.87 11.24 33.87
C ARG A 110 -12.52 11.76 33.36
N SER A 111 -12.13 12.94 33.84
CA SER A 111 -10.91 13.66 33.46
C SER A 111 -9.58 13.05 33.95
N LYS A 112 -9.61 12.00 34.79
CA LYS A 112 -8.41 11.28 35.29
C LYS A 112 -8.68 9.78 35.35
N LEU A 113 -7.67 8.99 34.96
CA LEU A 113 -7.72 7.53 35.06
C LEU A 113 -7.71 7.07 36.52
N THR A 114 -8.65 6.19 36.89
CA THR A 114 -8.71 5.53 38.20
C THR A 114 -7.55 4.56 38.39
N HIS A 115 -7.28 4.18 39.65
CA HIS A 115 -6.24 3.20 39.97
C HIS A 115 -6.51 1.84 39.29
N LEU A 116 -7.76 1.38 39.32
CA LEU A 116 -8.21 0.18 38.62
C LEU A 116 -7.99 0.26 37.10
N GLN A 117 -8.35 1.38 36.48
CA GLN A 117 -8.13 1.60 35.04
C GLN A 117 -6.65 1.48 34.65
N LYS A 118 -5.76 2.08 35.44
CA LYS A 118 -4.31 1.97 35.20
C LYS A 118 -3.83 0.53 35.31
N GLN A 119 -4.30 -0.22 36.31
CA GLN A 119 -3.94 -1.62 36.49
C GLN A 119 -4.46 -2.53 35.36
N VAL A 120 -5.66 -2.26 34.86
CA VAL A 120 -6.21 -2.94 33.67
C VAL A 120 -5.36 -2.65 32.44
N ILE A 121 -4.97 -1.40 32.20
CA ILE A 121 -4.09 -1.02 31.09
C ILE A 121 -2.74 -1.73 31.17
N VAL A 122 -2.11 -1.76 32.34
CA VAL A 122 -0.83 -2.48 32.55
C VAL A 122 -0.98 -3.96 32.19
N HIS A 123 -2.09 -4.60 32.57
CA HIS A 123 -2.34 -6.00 32.22
C HIS A 123 -2.51 -6.20 30.71
N ILE A 124 -3.26 -5.32 30.03
CA ILE A 124 -3.43 -5.38 28.57
C ILE A 124 -2.08 -5.18 27.85
N VAL A 125 -1.27 -4.22 28.30
CA VAL A 125 0.07 -3.98 27.73
C VAL A 125 0.98 -5.20 27.92
N GLN A 126 0.95 -5.84 29.10
CA GLN A 126 1.70 -7.08 29.33
C GLN A 126 1.22 -8.25 28.45
N ALA A 127 -0.09 -8.33 28.18
CA ALA A 127 -0.63 -9.32 27.25
C ALA A 127 -0.14 -9.07 25.81
N ILE A 128 -0.15 -7.81 25.36
CA ILE A 128 0.39 -7.42 24.04
C ILE A 128 1.87 -7.77 23.93
N ARG A 129 2.65 -7.55 24.99
CA ARG A 129 4.08 -7.91 25.01
C ARG A 129 4.32 -9.40 24.79
N ARG A 130 3.63 -10.26 25.56
CA ARG A 130 3.74 -11.72 25.41
C ARG A 130 3.35 -12.18 24.00
N GLU A 131 2.29 -11.58 23.47
CA GLU A 131 1.82 -11.89 22.14
C GLU A 131 2.78 -11.39 21.04
N THR A 132 3.46 -10.27 21.29
CA THR A 132 4.50 -9.74 20.40
C THR A 132 5.70 -10.68 20.34
N GLU A 133 6.15 -11.20 21.49
CA GLU A 133 7.22 -12.19 21.57
C GLU A 133 6.83 -13.47 20.80
N ARG A 134 5.61 -13.99 21.02
CA ARG A 134 5.07 -15.15 20.30
C ARG A 134 5.03 -14.94 18.78
N VAL A 135 4.45 -13.83 18.32
CA VAL A 135 4.32 -13.50 16.88
C VAL A 135 5.70 -13.29 16.24
N HIS A 136 6.66 -12.72 16.97
CA HIS A 136 8.03 -12.56 16.48
C HIS A 136 8.73 -13.91 16.30
N GLU A 137 8.63 -14.83 17.26
CA GLU A 137 9.21 -16.18 17.16
C GLU A 137 8.59 -17.00 16.02
N GLU A 138 7.28 -16.89 15.83
CA GLU A 138 6.55 -17.52 14.72
C GLU A 138 7.01 -16.95 13.36
N TRP A 139 7.14 -15.62 13.27
CA TRP A 139 7.66 -14.95 12.09
C TRP A 139 9.10 -15.35 11.76
N GLU A 140 10.00 -15.41 12.77
CA GLU A 140 11.36 -15.88 12.57
C GLU A 140 11.40 -17.33 12.08
N SER A 141 10.57 -18.19 12.66
CA SER A 141 10.45 -19.60 12.25
C SER A 141 9.98 -19.73 10.79
N ASN A 142 9.00 -18.93 10.38
CA ASN A 142 8.49 -18.90 9.00
C ASN A 142 9.50 -18.33 7.99
N LEU A 143 10.45 -17.49 8.43
CA LEU A 143 11.53 -17.04 7.55
C LEU A 143 12.53 -18.16 7.21
N TYR A 144 12.73 -19.14 8.09
CA TYR A 144 13.66 -20.26 7.86
C TYR A 144 12.98 -21.50 7.30
N ASN A 145 11.75 -21.78 7.71
CA ASN A 145 10.97 -22.94 7.27
C ASN A 145 9.98 -22.54 6.17
N SER A 146 10.12 -23.09 4.97
CA SER A 146 9.26 -22.78 3.81
C SER A 146 7.90 -23.51 3.84
N THR A 147 7.38 -23.83 5.02
CA THR A 147 6.08 -24.50 5.19
C THR A 147 4.99 -23.44 5.30
N SER A 148 4.14 -23.36 4.29
CA SER A 148 2.95 -22.50 4.28
C SER A 148 1.92 -23.03 5.29
N ALA A 149 1.82 -22.41 6.46
CA ALA A 149 0.70 -22.63 7.38
C ALA A 149 -0.63 -22.25 6.68
N SER A 150 -1.72 -22.93 7.03
CA SER A 150 -3.02 -22.67 6.42
C SER A 150 -3.55 -21.28 6.82
N PRO A 151 -4.33 -20.59 5.96
CA PRO A 151 -4.88 -19.27 6.28
C PRO A 151 -5.79 -19.23 7.52
N GLU A 152 -6.37 -20.38 7.91
CA GLU A 152 -7.25 -20.49 9.08
C GLU A 152 -6.47 -20.56 10.40
N GLU A 153 -5.33 -21.24 10.43
CA GLU A 153 -4.45 -21.29 11.62
C GLU A 153 -3.89 -19.90 11.97
N ILE A 154 -3.49 -19.12 10.94
CA ILE A 154 -2.97 -17.75 11.12
C ILE A 154 -4.07 -16.80 11.63
N ARG A 155 -5.32 -16.95 11.15
CA ARG A 155 -6.46 -16.11 11.57
C ARG A 155 -6.92 -16.39 13.01
N ASN A 156 -6.71 -17.61 13.49
CA ASN A 156 -7.04 -17.98 14.85
C ASN A 156 -5.91 -17.55 15.81
N SER A 157 -4.64 -17.61 15.39
CA SER A 157 -3.51 -17.21 16.23
C SER A 157 -3.46 -15.69 16.51
N ASP A 158 -3.82 -14.84 15.54
CA ASP A 158 -3.70 -13.38 15.67
C ASP A 158 -4.97 -12.69 16.24
N ARG A 159 -6.04 -13.45 16.54
CA ARG A 159 -7.32 -12.91 17.04
C ARG A 159 -7.18 -12.26 18.40
N TYR A 160 -6.48 -12.92 19.33
CA TYR A 160 -6.24 -12.40 20.66
C TYR A 160 -5.41 -11.10 20.64
N CYS A 161 -4.32 -11.08 19.85
CA CYS A 161 -3.51 -9.87 19.62
C CYS A 161 -4.37 -8.70 19.12
N PHE A 162 -5.19 -8.96 18.10
CA PHE A 162 -6.03 -7.96 17.47
C PHE A 162 -7.06 -7.35 18.45
N GLU A 163 -7.70 -8.17 19.29
CA GLU A 163 -8.66 -7.66 20.28
C GLU A 163 -7.96 -6.82 21.36
N MET A 164 -6.80 -7.26 21.86
CA MET A 164 -6.04 -6.47 22.84
C MET A 164 -5.63 -5.10 22.27
N LEU A 165 -5.15 -5.06 21.03
CA LEU A 165 -4.85 -3.81 20.32
C LEU A 165 -6.10 -2.97 20.05
N SER A 166 -7.26 -3.61 19.86
CA SER A 166 -8.53 -2.92 19.69
C SER A 166 -9.00 -2.24 20.96
N MET A 167 -8.82 -2.89 22.12
CA MET A 167 -9.03 -2.25 23.41
C MET A 167 -8.10 -1.06 23.58
N VAL A 168 -6.80 -1.20 23.31
CA VAL A 168 -5.83 -0.07 23.40
C VAL A 168 -6.17 1.06 22.43
N LEU A 169 -6.65 0.76 21.23
CA LEU A 169 -7.08 1.81 20.29
C LEU A 169 -8.29 2.56 20.82
N ALA A 170 -9.28 1.88 21.39
CA ALA A 170 -10.39 2.55 22.06
C ALA A 170 -9.90 3.43 23.23
N LEU A 171 -8.96 2.93 24.05
CA LEU A 171 -8.37 3.70 25.16
C LEU A 171 -7.66 4.98 24.65
N SER A 172 -6.96 4.89 23.51
CA SER A 172 -6.30 6.03 22.85
C SER A 172 -7.27 7.05 22.19
N GLY A 173 -8.58 6.80 22.21
CA GLY A 173 -9.57 7.77 21.76
C GLY A 173 -9.62 9.02 22.65
N SER A 174 -9.37 8.85 23.96
CA SER A 174 -9.34 9.96 24.92
C SER A 174 -7.94 10.60 25.03
N ALA A 175 -7.88 11.92 25.27
CA ALA A 175 -6.60 12.62 25.46
C ALA A 175 -5.81 12.09 26.68
N VAL A 176 -6.52 11.78 27.77
CA VAL A 176 -5.92 11.21 28.99
C VAL A 176 -5.36 9.81 28.73
N GLY A 177 -6.09 8.99 27.97
CA GLY A 177 -5.64 7.66 27.56
C GLY A 177 -4.42 7.72 26.64
N ARG A 178 -4.41 8.61 25.63
CA ARG A 178 -3.24 8.82 24.76
C ARG A 178 -2.01 9.23 25.54
N ALA A 179 -2.13 10.23 26.41
CA ALA A 179 -1.04 10.69 27.24
C ALA A 179 -0.52 9.58 28.17
N TYR A 180 -1.41 8.75 28.75
CA TYR A 180 -0.95 7.66 29.61
C TYR A 180 -0.23 6.56 28.82
N LEU A 181 -0.75 6.18 27.64
CA LEU A 181 -0.16 5.17 26.77
C LEU A 181 1.17 5.63 26.16
N SER A 182 1.30 6.91 25.78
CA SER A 182 2.54 7.44 25.19
C SER A 182 3.75 7.38 26.13
N HIS A 183 3.51 7.34 27.44
CA HIS A 183 4.55 7.13 28.47
C HIS A 183 4.85 5.65 28.74
N GLN A 184 4.11 4.70 28.15
CA GLN A 184 4.42 3.27 28.21
C GLN A 184 5.40 2.92 27.09
N TYR A 185 6.70 3.12 27.34
CA TYR A 185 7.74 2.93 26.32
C TYR A 185 7.87 1.49 25.83
N ASP A 186 7.60 0.50 26.68
CA ASP A 186 7.61 -0.91 26.29
C ASP A 186 6.51 -1.21 25.25
N LEU A 187 5.30 -0.68 25.45
CA LEU A 187 4.22 -0.81 24.47
C LEU A 187 4.62 -0.26 23.09
N LEU A 188 5.32 0.86 23.03
CA LEU A 188 5.78 1.43 21.75
C LEU A 188 6.79 0.53 21.05
N ARG A 189 7.68 -0.13 21.79
CA ARG A 189 8.62 -1.12 21.24
C ARG A 189 7.86 -2.32 20.69
N ASP A 190 6.89 -2.81 21.45
CA ASP A 190 6.06 -3.95 21.05
C ASP A 190 5.25 -3.61 19.78
N LEU A 191 4.67 -2.42 19.70
CA LEU A 191 3.97 -1.92 18.51
C LEU A 191 4.90 -1.83 17.28
N ILE A 192 6.14 -1.38 17.45
CA ILE A 192 7.12 -1.35 16.35
C ILE A 192 7.43 -2.76 15.84
N VAL A 193 7.55 -3.74 16.73
CA VAL A 193 7.77 -5.14 16.35
C VAL A 193 6.55 -5.68 15.60
N LEU A 194 5.34 -5.51 16.15
CA LEU A 194 4.09 -5.94 15.52
C LEU A 194 3.81 -5.26 14.18
N LEU A 195 4.29 -4.03 13.97
CA LEU A 195 4.22 -3.37 12.67
C LEU A 195 4.97 -4.17 11.59
N GLN A 196 6.06 -4.85 11.96
CA GLN A 196 6.91 -5.61 11.03
C GLN A 196 6.52 -7.08 10.91
N THR A 197 6.04 -7.69 12.00
CA THR A 197 5.81 -9.15 12.08
C THR A 197 4.33 -9.55 12.10
N GLY A 198 3.43 -8.64 12.48
CA GLY A 198 2.01 -8.94 12.64
C GLY A 198 1.27 -9.20 11.33
N SER A 199 0.05 -9.72 11.44
CA SER A 199 -0.84 -9.89 10.29
C SER A 199 -1.32 -8.55 9.72
N ALA A 200 -1.86 -8.56 8.50
CA ALA A 200 -2.36 -7.35 7.85
C ALA A 200 -3.47 -6.63 8.64
N ARG A 201 -4.23 -7.31 9.50
CA ARG A 201 -5.22 -6.66 10.40
C ARG A 201 -4.53 -6.03 11.62
N VAL A 202 -3.59 -6.74 12.24
CA VAL A 202 -2.81 -6.27 13.39
C VAL A 202 -1.98 -5.04 12.99
N GLN A 203 -1.26 -5.10 11.87
CA GLN A 203 -0.42 -4.00 11.37
C GLN A 203 -1.21 -2.70 11.13
N ARG A 204 -2.45 -2.80 10.61
CA ARG A 204 -3.33 -1.62 10.41
C ARG A 204 -3.76 -1.00 11.74
N GLN A 205 -4.08 -1.84 12.72
CA GLN A 205 -4.45 -1.41 14.07
C GLN A 205 -3.27 -0.72 14.78
N VAL A 206 -2.10 -1.35 14.71
CA VAL A 206 -0.82 -0.84 15.21
C VAL A 206 -0.49 0.51 14.57
N THR A 207 -0.65 0.65 13.25
CA THR A 207 -0.38 1.92 12.56
C THR A 207 -1.30 3.04 13.06
N SER A 208 -2.57 2.75 13.32
CA SER A 208 -3.53 3.70 13.88
C SER A 208 -3.17 4.12 15.32
N LEU A 209 -2.69 3.17 16.12
CA LEU A 209 -2.17 3.44 17.47
C LEU A 209 -0.90 4.31 17.44
N LEU A 210 0.08 3.93 16.63
CA LEU A 210 1.34 4.66 16.47
C LEU A 210 1.07 6.10 16.05
N ARG A 211 0.19 6.34 15.08
CA ARG A 211 -0.23 7.69 14.68
C ARG A 211 -0.72 8.55 15.85
N ARG A 212 -1.53 7.99 16.75
CA ARG A 212 -2.08 8.70 17.92
C ARG A 212 -1.07 8.88 19.06
N MET A 213 -0.13 7.96 19.20
CA MET A 213 0.88 8.03 20.25
C MET A 213 2.04 8.95 19.86
N LEU A 214 2.48 8.90 18.60
CA LEU A 214 3.57 9.74 18.08
C LEU A 214 3.25 11.23 18.10
N SER A 215 1.97 11.63 18.03
CA SER A 215 1.57 13.03 18.20
C SER A 215 1.83 13.58 19.61
N GLU A 216 1.91 12.71 20.62
CA GLU A 216 2.20 13.08 22.02
C GLU A 216 3.68 12.88 22.40
N ILE A 217 4.50 12.31 21.50
CA ILE A 217 5.90 11.92 21.77
C ILE A 217 6.84 12.76 20.92
N THR A 218 7.86 13.33 21.55
CA THR A 218 8.90 14.06 20.81
C THR A 218 9.85 13.12 20.08
N PRO A 219 10.43 13.52 18.93
CA PRO A 219 11.44 12.73 18.24
C PRO A 219 12.60 12.31 19.15
N GLU A 220 13.07 13.19 20.04
CA GLU A 220 14.14 12.91 20.99
C GLU A 220 13.80 11.77 21.97
N THR A 221 12.53 11.70 22.39
CA THR A 221 12.06 10.62 23.26
C THR A 221 11.95 9.31 22.47
N PHE A 222 11.41 9.37 21.25
CA PHE A 222 11.30 8.21 20.37
C PHE A 222 12.67 7.59 20.04
N THR A 223 13.68 8.41 19.75
CA THR A 223 15.07 7.98 19.52
C THR A 223 15.62 7.17 20.70
N LYS A 224 15.35 7.58 21.94
CA LYS A 224 15.77 6.84 23.15
C LYS A 224 15.05 5.51 23.28
N ILE A 225 13.77 5.44 22.90
CA ILE A 225 12.97 4.21 22.96
C ILE A 225 13.52 3.18 21.98
N VAL A 226 13.79 3.58 20.74
CA VAL A 226 14.28 2.69 19.67
C VAL A 226 15.78 2.40 19.78
N GLY A 227 16.54 3.19 20.56
CA GLY A 227 17.97 2.99 20.76
C GLY A 227 18.83 3.59 19.65
N ILE A 228 18.37 4.66 19.01
CA ILE A 228 19.07 5.37 17.94
C ILE A 228 20.11 6.32 18.55
N LYS A 229 21.32 6.35 17.98
CA LYS A 229 22.47 7.09 18.54
C LYS A 229 22.51 8.56 18.17
N LYS A 230 22.07 8.93 16.96
CA LYS A 230 22.13 10.30 16.42
C LYS A 230 20.81 10.65 15.75
N LEU A 231 20.27 11.84 16.06
CA LEU A 231 19.12 12.40 15.36
C LEU A 231 19.57 13.10 14.07
N PRO A 232 18.74 13.09 13.02
CA PRO A 232 18.99 13.87 11.80
C PRO A 232 19.14 15.35 12.10
N VAL A 233 19.91 16.05 11.26
CA VAL A 233 20.07 17.50 11.38
C VAL A 233 18.72 18.19 11.16
N LYS A 234 18.34 19.10 12.08
CA LYS A 234 17.04 19.79 12.06
C LYS A 234 16.85 20.73 10.86
N ASP A 235 17.96 21.22 10.29
CA ASP A 235 17.99 22.09 9.11
C ASP A 235 18.69 21.41 7.94
N LEU A 236 17.97 21.28 6.81
CA LEU A 236 18.48 20.64 5.60
C LEU A 236 19.76 21.29 5.03
N THR A 237 20.01 22.57 5.33
CA THR A 237 21.19 23.32 4.87
C THR A 237 22.47 22.89 5.57
N ASN A 238 22.38 22.43 6.83
CA ASN A 238 23.53 22.09 7.67
C ASN A 238 23.91 20.61 7.60
N ILE A 239 23.18 19.78 6.83
CA ILE A 239 23.40 18.33 6.72
C ILE A 239 24.85 18.01 6.31
N THR A 240 25.53 18.88 5.57
CA THR A 240 26.92 18.65 5.12
C THR A 240 28.01 19.23 6.02
N ALA A 241 27.70 20.20 6.88
CA ALA A 241 28.70 20.79 7.78
C ALA A 241 29.14 19.81 8.87
N GLU A 242 28.21 19.05 9.44
CA GLU A 242 28.52 17.99 10.41
C GLU A 242 28.88 16.64 9.75
N ASN A 243 28.45 16.40 8.50
CA ASN A 243 28.89 15.23 7.72
C ASN A 243 30.20 15.47 6.94
N ARG A 244 30.81 16.66 7.02
CA ARG A 244 32.21 16.85 6.55
C ARG A 244 33.19 15.97 7.34
N ASP A 245 32.89 15.72 8.61
CA ASP A 245 33.64 14.79 9.46
C ASP A 245 33.40 13.30 9.14
N CYS A 246 32.55 12.95 8.17
CA CYS A 246 32.47 11.56 7.67
C CYS A 246 33.22 11.32 6.35
N ASN A 247 33.70 12.36 5.66
CA ASN A 247 34.70 12.21 4.59
C ASN A 247 36.07 11.75 5.13
N SER A 248 36.27 11.77 6.45
CA SER A 248 37.41 11.18 7.17
C SER A 248 37.19 9.70 7.58
N GLY A 249 36.31 8.97 6.88
CA GLY A 249 36.20 7.50 7.01
C GLY A 249 35.21 7.00 8.06
N ASN A 250 34.19 7.79 8.41
CA ASN A 250 33.27 7.50 9.52
C ASN A 250 31.79 7.33 9.11
N PHE A 251 31.50 7.04 7.83
CA PHE A 251 30.13 6.70 7.41
C PHE A 251 29.80 5.25 7.83
N ASP A 252 29.03 5.11 8.90
CA ASP A 252 28.56 3.80 9.38
C ASP A 252 27.28 3.39 8.63
N ILE A 253 27.45 2.49 7.65
CA ILE A 253 26.34 1.90 6.87
C ILE A 253 25.33 1.18 7.76
N ASP A 254 25.74 0.70 8.93
CA ASP A 254 24.85 0.02 9.87
C ASP A 254 24.03 0.98 10.74
N GLN A 255 24.33 2.28 10.74
CA GLN A 255 23.67 3.24 11.63
C GLN A 255 22.18 3.36 11.31
N VAL A 256 21.33 3.04 12.29
CA VAL A 256 19.87 3.06 12.14
C VAL A 256 19.34 4.49 12.28
N GLY A 257 18.57 4.94 11.29
CA GLY A 257 17.86 6.21 11.29
C GLY A 257 16.50 6.17 11.99
N VAL A 258 15.98 7.35 12.35
CA VAL A 258 14.70 7.49 13.08
C VAL A 258 13.47 7.05 12.28
N LEU A 259 13.52 7.16 10.95
CA LEU A 259 12.44 6.72 10.07
C LEU A 259 12.68 5.33 9.48
N ASP A 260 13.84 4.70 9.67
CA ASP A 260 14.23 3.47 8.96
C ASP A 260 13.26 2.32 9.21
N VAL A 261 12.69 2.24 10.41
CA VAL A 261 11.67 1.26 10.78
C VAL A 261 10.37 1.47 9.98
N PHE A 262 10.00 2.70 9.65
CA PHE A 262 8.82 2.97 8.82
C PHE A 262 9.13 2.82 7.34
N LEU A 263 10.29 3.33 6.91
CA LEU A 263 10.78 3.21 5.53
C LEU A 263 11.02 1.75 5.13
N SER A 264 11.38 0.87 6.07
CA SER A 264 11.51 -0.57 5.79
C SER A 264 10.19 -1.22 5.35
N VAL A 265 9.05 -0.75 5.88
CA VAL A 265 7.72 -1.24 5.49
C VAL A 265 7.46 -0.92 4.01
N ILE A 266 7.83 0.29 3.58
CA ILE A 266 7.73 0.72 2.19
C ILE A 266 8.71 -0.09 1.32
N ALA A 267 9.98 -0.19 1.74
CA ALA A 267 11.02 -0.92 1.03
C ALA A 267 10.66 -2.40 0.76
N LYS A 268 10.04 -3.08 1.73
CA LYS A 268 9.55 -4.46 1.57
C LYS A 268 8.42 -4.62 0.55
N ALA A 269 7.63 -3.57 0.35
CA ALA A 269 6.52 -3.59 -0.60
C ALA A 269 6.94 -3.13 -2.01
N LEU A 270 8.15 -2.57 -2.16
CA LEU A 270 8.67 -2.11 -3.45
C LEU A 270 9.04 -3.27 -4.37
N THR A 271 8.66 -3.11 -5.64
CA THR A 271 9.14 -3.95 -6.74
C THR A 271 10.11 -3.13 -7.57
N VAL A 272 11.38 -3.55 -7.62
CA VAL A 272 12.46 -2.77 -8.25
C VAL A 272 12.83 -3.38 -9.58
N GLN A 273 12.74 -2.62 -10.66
CA GLN A 273 13.28 -2.99 -11.96
C GLN A 273 14.71 -2.48 -12.06
N VAL A 274 15.64 -3.38 -12.32
CA VAL A 274 17.06 -3.06 -12.44
C VAL A 274 17.46 -3.07 -13.91
N LYS A 275 18.10 -1.99 -14.34
CA LYS A 275 18.63 -1.83 -15.70
C LYS A 275 20.14 -1.60 -15.64
N ILE A 276 20.88 -2.52 -16.23
CA ILE A 276 22.33 -2.44 -16.36
C ILE A 276 22.66 -2.21 -17.84
N ARG A 277 23.37 -1.13 -18.16
CA ARG A 277 23.86 -0.88 -19.53
C ARG A 277 25.30 -1.39 -19.66
N GLY A 278 25.49 -2.50 -20.38
CA GLY A 278 26.81 -3.09 -20.66
C GLY A 278 27.47 -2.56 -21.93
N LYS A 279 28.81 -2.62 -21.98
CA LYS A 279 29.69 -2.05 -23.02
C LYS A 279 29.92 -2.93 -24.25
N ASN A 280 29.30 -4.11 -24.34
CA ASN A 280 29.64 -5.08 -25.39
C ASN A 280 28.82 -4.86 -26.66
N GLY A 281 29.25 -3.91 -27.48
CA GLY A 281 28.95 -3.94 -28.90
C GLY A 281 29.65 -5.12 -29.56
N ASN A 282 29.00 -6.29 -29.63
CA ASN A 282 29.05 -7.18 -30.80
C ASN A 282 28.24 -8.49 -30.70
N THR A 283 27.49 -8.75 -29.64
CA THR A 283 26.59 -9.92 -29.61
C THR A 283 25.26 -9.48 -29.02
N GLY A 284 24.16 -9.89 -29.65
CA GLY A 284 22.79 -9.54 -29.29
C GLY A 284 22.37 -10.08 -27.92
N ALA A 285 22.94 -9.54 -26.85
CA ALA A 285 22.49 -9.76 -25.49
C ALA A 285 21.33 -8.80 -25.22
N HIS A 286 20.15 -9.38 -25.01
CA HIS A 286 18.93 -8.69 -24.61
C HIS A 286 19.20 -7.65 -23.51
N LYS A 287 18.50 -6.51 -23.55
CA LYS A 287 18.36 -5.61 -22.39
C LYS A 287 17.73 -6.44 -21.26
N GLU A 288 18.52 -7.08 -20.41
CA GLU A 288 17.99 -7.79 -19.25
C GLU A 288 17.48 -6.77 -18.22
N THR A 289 16.18 -6.51 -18.25
CA THR A 289 15.47 -5.85 -17.15
C THR A 289 15.08 -6.92 -16.13
N ASN A 290 15.81 -6.97 -15.03
CA ASN A 290 15.52 -7.92 -13.95
C ASN A 290 14.63 -7.24 -12.91
N THR A 291 13.47 -7.83 -12.61
CA THR A 291 12.61 -7.38 -11.52
C THR A 291 13.04 -8.07 -10.24
N VAL A 292 13.40 -7.30 -9.23
CA VAL A 292 13.89 -7.78 -7.93
C VAL A 292 13.08 -7.18 -6.79
N THR A 293 13.06 -7.89 -5.67
CA THR A 293 12.46 -7.44 -4.40
C THR A 293 13.50 -7.49 -3.29
N LEU A 294 13.25 -6.76 -2.20
CA LEU A 294 14.16 -6.72 -1.05
C LEU A 294 14.50 -8.12 -0.54
N THR A 295 13.50 -9.00 -0.46
CA THR A 295 13.63 -10.40 0.00
C THR A 295 14.54 -11.22 -0.90
N THR A 296 14.57 -10.95 -2.21
CA THR A 296 15.45 -11.66 -3.15
C THR A 296 16.89 -11.15 -3.13
N CYS A 297 17.11 -9.89 -2.73
CA CYS A 297 18.42 -9.25 -2.81
C CYS A 297 19.23 -9.36 -1.52
N ILE A 298 18.60 -9.32 -0.33
CA ILE A 298 19.33 -9.33 0.94
C ILE A 298 19.30 -10.73 1.59
N HIS A 299 20.48 -11.33 1.78
CA HIS A 299 20.64 -12.65 2.39
C HIS A 299 20.31 -12.67 3.89
N LYS A 300 19.71 -13.78 4.35
CA LYS A 300 19.15 -14.00 5.71
C LYS A 300 20.13 -13.76 6.87
N GLU A 301 21.44 -13.90 6.67
CA GLU A 301 22.46 -13.86 7.73
C GLU A 301 23.10 -12.48 7.96
N SER A 302 22.88 -11.51 7.05
CA SER A 302 23.70 -10.28 7.00
C SER A 302 23.16 -9.07 7.79
N LEU A 303 21.96 -9.14 8.39
CA LEU A 303 21.24 -7.97 8.92
C LEU A 303 20.81 -8.07 10.41
N HIS A 304 21.65 -8.61 11.30
CA HIS A 304 21.27 -8.75 12.72
C HIS A 304 20.77 -7.45 13.38
N LYS A 305 21.32 -6.28 13.01
CA LYS A 305 20.88 -4.97 13.55
C LYS A 305 19.65 -4.38 12.87
N ARG A 306 19.30 -4.83 11.65
CA ARG A 306 18.17 -4.32 10.85
C ARG A 306 17.24 -5.48 10.43
N TRP A 307 16.93 -6.33 11.41
CA TRP A 307 16.10 -7.52 11.19
C TRP A 307 14.75 -7.17 10.55
N TRP A 308 14.23 -5.97 10.80
CA TRP A 308 13.01 -5.41 10.22
C TRP A 308 13.08 -5.11 8.72
N LEU A 309 14.18 -5.38 8.01
CA LEU A 309 14.22 -5.37 6.54
C LEU A 309 13.93 -6.75 5.92
N LYS A 310 13.79 -7.79 6.75
CA LYS A 310 13.46 -9.15 6.29
C LYS A 310 11.95 -9.33 6.06
N GLY A 311 11.59 -10.28 5.19
CA GLY A 311 10.20 -10.64 4.89
C GLY A 311 9.55 -9.77 3.81
N THR A 312 8.23 -9.85 3.71
CA THR A 312 7.40 -9.14 2.73
C THR A 312 6.25 -8.41 3.44
N VAL A 313 5.69 -7.39 2.79
CA VAL A 313 4.61 -6.57 3.34
C VAL A 313 3.53 -6.33 2.28
N SER A 314 2.27 -6.20 2.71
CA SER A 314 1.16 -5.84 1.82
C SER A 314 1.24 -4.40 1.31
N LYS A 315 0.90 -4.17 0.03
CA LYS A 315 0.90 -2.83 -0.60
C LYS A 315 0.04 -1.82 0.18
N LYS A 316 -1.12 -2.26 0.67
CA LYS A 316 -2.04 -1.43 1.46
C LYS A 316 -1.43 -0.91 2.75
N LEU A 317 -0.59 -1.70 3.43
CA LEU A 317 0.13 -1.20 4.62
C LEU A 317 1.15 -0.14 4.24
N ALA A 318 1.92 -0.36 3.17
CA ALA A 318 2.91 0.60 2.68
C ALA A 318 2.26 1.95 2.31
N GLU A 319 1.08 1.95 1.67
CA GLU A 319 0.31 3.17 1.39
C GLU A 319 -0.05 3.94 2.68
N ILE A 320 -0.50 3.25 3.73
CA ILE A 320 -0.84 3.87 5.01
C ILE A 320 0.41 4.46 5.69
N ILE A 321 1.56 3.77 5.60
CA ILE A 321 2.82 4.24 6.16
C ILE A 321 3.40 5.41 5.36
N ILE A 322 3.29 5.41 4.02
CA ILE A 322 3.63 6.57 3.18
C ILE A 322 2.84 7.79 3.66
N GLN A 323 1.53 7.62 3.90
CA GLN A 323 0.71 8.72 4.41
C GLN A 323 1.15 9.16 5.80
N LEU A 324 1.45 8.22 6.72
CA LEU A 324 1.96 8.57 8.06
C LEU A 324 3.27 9.37 8.00
N ILE A 325 4.22 8.99 7.16
CA ILE A 325 5.49 9.73 7.02
C ILE A 325 5.26 11.12 6.39
N LYS A 326 4.37 11.22 5.38
CA LYS A 326 3.97 12.52 4.80
C LYS A 326 3.30 13.43 5.84
N ASP A 327 2.47 12.86 6.70
CA ASP A 327 1.83 13.55 7.81
C ASP A 327 2.85 14.03 8.85
N MET A 328 3.89 13.22 9.12
CA MET A 328 5.03 13.62 9.97
C MET A 328 5.82 14.78 9.33
N ALA A 329 6.16 14.69 8.05
CA ALA A 329 6.95 15.68 7.33
C ALA A 329 6.22 17.03 7.13
N SER A 330 4.89 17.00 6.91
CA SER A 330 4.05 18.19 6.78
C SER A 330 3.76 18.89 8.12
N GLY A 331 4.07 18.26 9.25
CA GLY A 331 3.87 18.82 10.58
C GLY A 331 2.47 18.62 11.16
N THR A 332 1.64 17.76 10.55
CA THR A 332 0.31 17.44 11.08
C THR A 332 0.36 16.71 12.43
N LEU A 333 1.44 15.96 12.71
CA LEU A 333 1.68 15.37 14.03
C LEU A 333 2.26 16.40 15.00
N SER A 334 3.41 16.98 14.64
CA SER A 334 4.03 18.09 15.35
C SER A 334 5.08 18.78 14.47
N GLU A 335 5.40 20.05 14.78
CA GLU A 335 6.45 20.79 14.07
C GLU A 335 7.85 20.17 14.31
N SER A 336 8.08 19.56 15.49
CA SER A 336 9.34 18.88 15.79
C SER A 336 9.54 17.63 14.93
N TRP A 337 8.46 16.86 14.68
CA TRP A 337 8.49 15.73 13.76
C TRP A 337 8.72 16.19 12.32
N ALA A 338 8.15 17.32 11.89
CA ALA A 338 8.35 17.84 10.53
C ALA A 338 9.82 18.05 10.20
N LYS A 339 10.55 18.76 11.07
CA LYS A 339 11.98 19.08 10.87
C LYS A 339 12.83 17.81 10.82
N ILE A 340 12.64 16.91 11.79
CA ILE A 340 13.39 15.66 11.89
C ILE A 340 13.05 14.68 10.76
N ALA A 341 11.78 14.57 10.37
CA ALA A 341 11.36 13.68 9.30
C ALA A 341 11.93 14.16 7.95
N LYS A 342 11.87 15.47 7.66
CA LYS A 342 12.47 16.05 6.45
C LYS A 342 13.99 15.83 6.42
N GLY A 343 14.68 16.03 7.54
CA GLY A 343 16.10 15.72 7.67
C GLY A 343 16.42 14.24 7.41
N ALA A 344 15.67 13.32 8.01
CA ALA A 344 15.85 11.88 7.83
C ALA A 344 15.64 11.41 6.38
N ILE A 345 14.63 11.95 5.69
CA ILE A 345 14.35 11.65 4.28
C ILE A 345 15.55 12.09 3.42
N ALA A 346 16.04 13.32 3.64
CA ALA A 346 17.19 13.86 2.92
C ALA A 346 18.49 13.06 3.18
N GLU A 347 18.80 12.73 4.44
CA GLU A 347 19.97 11.92 4.81
C GLU A 347 19.95 10.56 4.12
N ASN A 348 18.81 9.86 4.12
CA ASN A 348 18.70 8.55 3.46
C ASN A 348 18.92 8.61 1.94
N ILE A 349 18.53 9.70 1.27
CA ILE A 349 18.83 9.90 -0.16
C ILE A 349 20.30 10.24 -0.37
N LEU A 350 20.87 11.08 0.50
CA LEU A 350 22.29 11.45 0.49
C LEU A 350 23.22 10.29 0.74
N HIS A 351 22.83 9.31 1.55
CA HIS A 351 23.65 8.13 1.81
C HIS A 351 24.08 7.36 0.54
N LEU A 352 23.39 7.55 -0.58
CA LEU A 352 23.82 7.03 -1.88
C LEU A 352 25.13 7.65 -2.39
N THR A 353 25.45 8.90 -2.04
CA THR A 353 26.70 9.56 -2.45
C THR A 353 27.91 9.04 -1.67
N TYR A 354 27.70 8.52 -0.46
CA TYR A 354 28.76 8.00 0.42
C TYR A 354 29.09 6.52 0.18
N LEU A 355 28.44 5.85 -0.76
CA LEU A 355 28.75 4.46 -1.11
C LEU A 355 30.17 4.36 -1.71
N THR A 356 30.91 3.32 -1.31
CA THR A 356 32.25 3.05 -1.88
C THR A 356 32.16 2.55 -3.32
N ASP A 357 33.24 2.64 -4.09
CA ASP A 357 33.23 2.21 -5.50
C ASP A 357 32.86 0.73 -5.69
N GLU A 358 33.22 -0.14 -4.73
CA GLU A 358 32.81 -1.54 -4.72
C GLU A 358 31.30 -1.71 -4.49
N GLN A 359 30.69 -0.84 -3.69
CA GLN A 359 29.25 -0.84 -3.39
C GLN A 359 28.42 -0.20 -4.50
N LYS A 360 29.00 0.66 -5.32
CA LYS A 360 28.36 1.22 -6.53
C LYS A 360 28.12 0.17 -7.61
N LEU A 361 28.82 -0.97 -7.56
CA LEU A 361 28.61 -2.08 -8.50
C LEU A 361 27.18 -2.65 -8.37
N PRO A 362 26.46 -2.95 -9.48
CA PRO A 362 25.05 -3.32 -9.44
C PRO A 362 24.71 -4.46 -8.45
N ASN A 363 25.48 -5.55 -8.49
CA ASN A 363 25.25 -6.72 -7.64
C ASN A 363 25.46 -6.46 -6.15
N ASN A 364 26.35 -5.52 -5.81
CA ASN A 364 26.66 -5.16 -4.42
C ASN A 364 25.69 -4.10 -3.92
N CYS A 365 25.37 -3.11 -4.76
CA CYS A 365 24.44 -2.02 -4.44
C CYS A 365 23.06 -2.54 -4.05
N LEU A 366 22.53 -3.52 -4.80
CA LEU A 366 21.23 -4.14 -4.51
C LEU A 366 21.17 -4.87 -3.16
N LYS A 367 22.32 -5.28 -2.61
CA LYS A 367 22.43 -5.91 -1.29
C LYS A 367 22.51 -4.89 -0.15
N THR A 368 22.70 -3.61 -0.45
CA THR A 368 22.84 -2.57 0.57
C THR A 368 21.47 -2.09 1.06
N PRO A 369 21.24 -2.01 2.38
CA PRO A 369 20.05 -1.35 2.94
C PRO A 369 19.89 0.10 2.48
N THR A 370 21.02 0.78 2.23
CA THR A 370 21.08 2.18 1.80
C THR A 370 20.25 2.44 0.54
N LEU A 371 20.39 1.60 -0.49
CA LEU A 371 19.62 1.75 -1.72
C LEU A 371 18.11 1.65 -1.47
N TRP A 372 17.70 0.64 -0.70
CA TRP A 372 16.29 0.37 -0.45
C TRP A 372 15.62 1.42 0.43
N LEU A 373 16.32 1.92 1.43
CA LEU A 373 15.85 3.04 2.24
C LEU A 373 15.80 4.34 1.43
N ALA A 374 16.77 4.59 0.53
CA ALA A 374 16.71 5.72 -0.38
C ALA A 374 15.50 5.64 -1.31
N LEU A 375 15.22 4.46 -1.90
CA LEU A 375 14.04 4.23 -2.75
C LEU A 375 12.72 4.43 -1.97
N ALA A 376 12.66 3.97 -0.72
CA ALA A 376 11.52 4.23 0.15
C ALA A 376 11.37 5.74 0.46
N SER A 377 12.48 6.44 0.71
CA SER A 377 12.50 7.90 0.90
C SER A 377 12.01 8.66 -0.34
N LEU A 378 12.31 8.17 -1.56
CA LEU A 378 11.79 8.76 -2.79
C LEU A 378 10.25 8.70 -2.88
N CYS A 379 9.59 7.71 -2.26
CA CYS A 379 8.13 7.61 -2.22
C CYS A 379 7.47 8.66 -1.30
N VAL A 380 8.23 9.26 -0.40
CA VAL A 380 7.75 10.25 0.60
C VAL A 380 8.38 11.63 0.40
N LEU A 381 8.99 11.87 -0.76
CA LEU A 381 9.55 13.17 -1.12
C LEU A 381 8.49 14.28 -1.11
N ASP A 382 8.97 15.49 -0.80
CA ASP A 382 8.20 16.72 -0.70
C ASP A 382 8.93 17.84 -1.45
N THR A 383 8.24 18.91 -1.86
CA THR A 383 8.81 19.99 -2.68
C THR A 383 10.00 20.68 -2.00
N ASP A 384 9.95 20.82 -0.67
CA ASP A 384 11.04 21.39 0.14
C ASP A 384 12.36 20.61 -0.01
N HIS A 385 12.27 19.29 -0.21
CA HIS A 385 13.44 18.46 -0.46
C HIS A 385 14.00 18.78 -1.84
N VAL A 386 13.18 18.89 -2.88
CA VAL A 386 13.65 19.16 -4.25
C VAL A 386 14.42 20.46 -4.32
N GLU A 387 13.93 21.55 -3.72
CA GLU A 387 14.61 22.86 -3.77
C GLU A 387 15.98 22.83 -3.07
N LYS A 388 16.03 22.25 -1.87
CA LYS A 388 17.24 22.20 -1.05
C LYS A 388 18.22 21.14 -1.51
N LEU A 389 17.72 20.05 -2.11
CA LEU A 389 18.51 18.95 -2.63
C LEU A 389 18.87 19.09 -4.13
N SER A 390 18.34 20.06 -4.88
CA SER A 390 18.75 20.25 -6.30
C SER A 390 19.51 21.54 -6.57
N SER A 391 19.36 22.55 -5.71
CA SER A 391 20.22 23.72 -5.75
C SER A 391 21.62 23.28 -5.32
N GLY A 392 22.66 23.47 -6.14
CA GLY A 392 24.05 23.08 -5.82
C GLY A 392 24.65 23.76 -4.57
N GLN A 393 23.85 24.30 -3.66
CA GLN A 393 24.16 24.95 -2.40
C GLN A 393 24.43 23.98 -1.25
N TRP A 394 24.35 22.66 -1.48
CA TRP A 394 24.58 21.61 -0.48
C TRP A 394 25.88 21.69 0.32
N ARG A 395 26.84 22.58 -0.01
CA ARG A 395 28.09 22.78 0.77
C ARG A 395 28.14 24.12 1.54
N GLN A 396 27.06 24.89 1.61
CA GLN A 396 27.08 26.20 2.27
C GLN A 396 26.83 26.09 3.78
N ALA A 397 27.91 26.16 4.55
CA ALA A 397 27.88 26.73 5.90
C ALA A 397 28.65 28.05 5.85
N ASP A 398 28.03 29.13 6.35
CA ASP A 398 28.40 30.54 6.20
C ASP A 398 29.74 31.00 6.87
N THR A 399 30.67 30.09 7.18
CA THR A 399 31.80 30.43 8.06
C THR A 399 33.22 30.21 7.55
N GLU A 400 33.46 29.71 6.32
CA GLU A 400 34.82 29.71 5.75
C GLU A 400 34.86 29.99 4.23
N PRO A 401 35.87 30.73 3.72
CA PRO A 401 36.00 31.04 2.30
C PRO A 401 36.35 29.77 1.49
N VAL A 402 35.54 29.53 0.46
CA VAL A 402 35.53 28.37 -0.43
C VAL A 402 36.82 28.26 -1.27
N PRO A 403 37.41 27.06 -1.47
CA PRO A 403 38.29 26.85 -2.63
C PRO A 403 37.44 26.96 -3.90
N PRO A 404 37.72 27.92 -4.80
CA PRO A 404 36.80 28.30 -5.88
C PRO A 404 36.49 27.10 -6.79
N ARG A 405 35.20 26.90 -7.11
CA ARG A 405 34.81 25.94 -8.15
C ARG A 405 35.54 26.29 -9.43
N PRO A 406 36.06 25.31 -10.20
CA PRO A 406 36.72 25.61 -11.45
C PRO A 406 35.72 26.32 -12.38
N THR A 407 36.07 27.52 -12.81
CA THR A 407 35.29 28.28 -13.79
C THR A 407 35.72 27.87 -15.20
N CYS A 408 34.83 28.11 -16.17
CA CYS A 408 35.10 27.80 -17.55
C CYS A 408 36.22 28.69 -18.09
N CYS A 409 37.32 28.10 -18.53
CA CYS A 409 38.46 28.80 -19.12
C CYS A 409 38.15 29.50 -20.45
N ASN A 410 36.97 29.25 -21.05
CA ASN A 410 36.53 29.90 -22.28
C ASN A 410 35.59 31.09 -22.03
N HIS A 411 35.21 31.32 -20.77
CA HIS A 411 34.46 32.50 -20.35
C HIS A 411 35.33 33.37 -19.45
N ASP A 412 35.39 34.67 -19.75
CA ASP A 412 36.12 35.65 -18.93
C ASP A 412 35.25 36.25 -17.81
N ASP A 413 34.07 35.67 -17.56
CA ASP A 413 33.10 36.18 -16.57
C ASP A 413 33.45 35.81 -15.13
N GLY A 414 34.27 34.78 -14.91
CA GLY A 414 34.58 34.27 -13.57
C GLY A 414 33.38 33.67 -12.82
N GLU A 415 32.24 33.49 -13.49
CA GLU A 415 30.98 33.01 -12.90
C GLU A 415 30.54 31.67 -13.52
N THR A 416 30.84 31.45 -14.80
CA THR A 416 30.42 30.23 -15.51
C THR A 416 31.18 29.02 -14.97
N VAL A 417 30.48 28.09 -14.32
CA VAL A 417 31.09 26.89 -13.72
C VAL A 417 31.52 25.90 -14.81
N ALA A 418 32.72 25.35 -14.67
CA ALA A 418 33.20 24.26 -15.51
C ALA A 418 32.65 22.91 -15.03
N VAL A 419 32.26 22.10 -16.01
CA VAL A 419 31.64 20.77 -15.80
C VAL A 419 32.57 19.68 -16.33
N ILE A 420 33.42 20.02 -17.30
CA ILE A 420 34.30 19.09 -18.00
C ILE A 420 35.72 19.62 -17.92
N GLN A 421 36.64 18.77 -17.47
CA GLN A 421 38.07 19.00 -17.57
C GLN A 421 38.60 18.31 -18.83
N CYS A 422 39.04 19.10 -19.79
CA CYS A 422 39.76 18.63 -20.96
C CYS A 422 41.27 18.75 -20.74
N SER A 423 42.03 17.69 -21.04
CA SER A 423 43.50 17.72 -20.88
C SER A 423 44.20 18.75 -21.77
N TYR A 424 43.54 19.23 -22.82
CA TYR A 424 44.09 20.20 -23.78
C TYR A 424 43.36 21.55 -23.78
N CYS A 425 42.03 21.55 -23.62
CA CYS A 425 41.22 22.77 -23.66
C CYS A 425 40.93 23.39 -22.28
N GLY A 426 41.42 22.77 -21.19
CA GLY A 426 41.19 23.24 -19.83
C GLY A 426 39.79 22.90 -19.31
N ASN A 427 39.35 23.66 -18.31
CA ASN A 427 38.05 23.47 -17.66
C ASN A 427 36.97 24.17 -18.48
N LEU A 428 35.95 23.45 -18.91
CA LEU A 428 34.92 23.93 -19.82
C LEU A 428 33.52 23.75 -19.21
N CYS A 429 32.65 24.73 -19.40
CA CYS A 429 31.22 24.54 -19.18
C CYS A 429 30.65 23.58 -20.25
N ALA A 430 29.44 23.05 -20.01
CA ALA A 430 28.82 22.09 -20.91
C ALA A 430 28.64 22.62 -22.36
N GLU A 431 28.46 23.94 -22.52
CA GLU A 431 28.33 24.57 -23.83
C GLU A 431 29.68 24.75 -24.52
N CYS A 432 30.71 25.23 -23.80
CA CYS A 432 32.04 25.39 -24.35
C CYS A 432 32.68 24.05 -24.73
N ASP A 433 32.47 22.99 -23.93
CA ASP A 433 32.85 21.63 -24.32
C ASP A 433 32.19 21.23 -25.65
N ARG A 434 30.89 21.48 -25.78
CA ARG A 434 30.13 21.16 -26.99
C ARG A 434 30.69 21.89 -28.21
N TYR A 435 30.91 23.20 -28.10
CA TYR A 435 31.33 24.00 -29.25
C TYR A 435 32.79 23.76 -29.62
N LEU A 436 33.70 23.71 -28.65
CA LEU A 436 35.13 23.52 -28.91
C LEU A 436 35.47 22.13 -29.42
N HIS A 437 34.69 21.11 -29.05
CA HIS A 437 34.93 19.72 -29.47
C HIS A 437 34.08 19.26 -30.66
N LEU A 438 33.35 20.17 -31.34
CA LEU A 438 32.72 19.89 -32.64
C LEU A 438 33.75 19.71 -33.77
N HIS A 439 34.90 20.39 -33.68
CA HIS A 439 35.89 20.41 -34.75
C HIS A 439 36.72 19.11 -34.83
N LYS A 440 37.03 18.63 -36.04
CA LYS A 440 37.75 17.35 -36.27
C LYS A 440 39.08 17.23 -35.54
N LYS A 441 39.77 18.34 -35.31
CA LYS A 441 41.08 18.38 -34.62
C LYS A 441 40.98 18.22 -33.10
N THR A 442 39.85 18.60 -32.50
CA THR A 442 39.67 18.68 -31.04
C THR A 442 38.72 17.63 -30.51
N ARG A 443 37.86 17.03 -31.35
CA ARG A 443 36.87 16.00 -30.96
C ARG A 443 37.45 14.80 -30.18
N ASN A 444 38.73 14.47 -30.39
CA ASN A 444 39.39 13.33 -29.76
C ASN A 444 40.17 13.69 -28.49
N HIS A 445 40.03 14.92 -27.97
CA HIS A 445 40.65 15.27 -26.70
C HIS A 445 40.12 14.39 -25.56
N GLN A 446 41.01 14.03 -24.62
CA GLN A 446 40.64 13.32 -23.42
C GLN A 446 39.90 14.28 -22.49
N ARG A 447 38.67 13.90 -22.13
CA ARG A 447 37.74 14.70 -21.35
C ARG A 447 37.30 13.90 -20.13
N GLN A 448 37.33 14.53 -18.98
CA GLN A 448 36.86 13.99 -17.72
C GLN A 448 35.84 14.95 -17.12
N VAL A 449 34.85 14.44 -16.39
CA VAL A 449 33.91 15.29 -15.66
C VAL A 449 34.61 15.82 -14.40
N CYS A 450 34.35 17.06 -14.01
CA CYS A 450 34.92 17.62 -12.78
C CYS A 450 34.44 16.81 -11.55
N LYS A 451 35.33 16.58 -10.57
CA LYS A 451 35.02 15.77 -9.38
C LYS A 451 33.80 16.30 -8.61
N GLU A 452 33.63 17.62 -8.60
CA GLU A 452 32.50 18.30 -7.97
C GLU A 452 31.15 17.94 -8.62
N GLU A 453 31.15 17.61 -9.92
CA GLU A 453 29.96 17.19 -10.67
C GLU A 453 29.75 15.66 -10.61
N GLU A 454 30.81 14.87 -10.45
CA GLU A 454 30.70 13.42 -10.19
C GLU A 454 30.01 13.12 -8.84
N GLU A 455 30.19 14.00 -7.86
CA GLU A 455 29.58 13.93 -6.52
C GLU A 455 28.22 14.63 -6.42
N ALA A 456 27.79 15.35 -7.47
CA ALA A 456 26.53 16.09 -7.45
C ALA A 456 25.32 15.15 -7.52
N ILE A 457 24.34 15.43 -6.67
CA ILE A 457 23.06 14.75 -6.64
C ILE A 457 21.96 15.71 -7.09
N LYS A 458 21.09 15.24 -8.00
CA LYS A 458 19.92 15.99 -8.45
C LYS A 458 18.66 15.23 -8.06
N VAL A 459 17.82 15.86 -7.24
CA VAL A 459 16.57 15.26 -6.74
C VAL A 459 15.39 16.02 -7.32
N GLU A 460 14.47 15.31 -7.96
CA GLU A 460 13.31 15.90 -8.62
C GLU A 460 12.05 15.17 -8.19
N LEU A 461 10.94 15.90 -8.15
CA LEU A 461 9.62 15.36 -7.87
C LEU A 461 8.73 15.70 -9.06
N HIS A 462 8.29 14.66 -9.78
CA HIS A 462 7.42 14.81 -10.94
C HIS A 462 6.12 14.06 -10.69
N GLU A 463 5.02 14.79 -10.53
CA GLU A 463 3.66 14.22 -10.32
C GLU A 463 3.57 13.22 -9.15
N GLY A 464 4.34 13.49 -8.09
CA GLY A 464 4.40 12.63 -6.90
C GLY A 464 5.40 11.48 -7.00
N CYS A 465 6.02 11.27 -8.16
CA CYS A 465 7.11 10.31 -8.34
C CYS A 465 8.46 10.95 -8.00
N GLY A 466 9.17 10.35 -7.06
CA GLY A 466 10.49 10.80 -6.63
C GLY A 466 11.59 10.27 -7.53
N ARG A 467 12.44 11.17 -8.03
CA ARG A 467 13.59 10.87 -8.90
C ARG A 467 14.87 11.38 -8.26
N THR A 468 15.92 10.57 -8.24
CA THR A 468 17.27 11.01 -7.91
C THR A 468 18.25 10.57 -8.98
N LYS A 469 19.11 11.50 -9.39
CA LYS A 469 20.11 11.31 -10.43
C LYS A 469 21.49 11.64 -9.85
N LEU A 470 22.32 10.61 -9.83
CA LEU A 470 23.76 10.66 -9.60
C LEU A 470 24.49 10.41 -10.92
N PHE A 471 25.79 10.65 -10.92
CA PHE A 471 26.65 10.37 -12.07
C PHE A 471 26.58 8.90 -12.52
N TRP A 472 26.54 7.97 -11.57
CA TRP A 472 26.57 6.52 -11.79
C TRP A 472 25.19 5.84 -11.62
N LEU A 473 24.16 6.56 -11.17
CA LEU A 473 22.85 5.98 -10.82
C LEU A 473 21.70 6.91 -11.21
N LEU A 474 20.66 6.36 -11.83
CA LEU A 474 19.33 6.97 -11.83
C LEU A 474 18.40 6.06 -11.04
N ALA A 475 17.78 6.60 -10.00
CA ALA A 475 16.79 5.90 -9.19
C ALA A 475 15.47 6.67 -9.20
N LEU A 476 14.37 5.96 -9.40
CA LEU A 476 13.02 6.50 -9.46
C LEU A 476 12.08 5.60 -8.67
N ALA A 477 11.18 6.18 -7.89
CA ALA A 477 10.19 5.42 -7.13
C ALA A 477 8.81 6.11 -7.17
N ASP A 478 7.77 5.32 -7.45
CA ASP A 478 6.40 5.79 -7.48
C ASP A 478 5.63 5.33 -6.22
N PRO A 479 5.12 6.26 -5.39
CA PRO A 479 4.37 5.91 -4.20
C PRO A 479 3.02 5.24 -4.49
N GLY A 480 2.42 5.48 -5.66
CA GLY A 480 1.10 4.94 -6.00
C GLY A 480 1.13 3.47 -6.40
N THR A 481 2.09 3.08 -7.23
CA THR A 481 2.22 1.69 -7.71
C THR A 481 3.22 0.84 -6.91
N LEU A 482 4.02 1.48 -6.04
CA LEU A 482 5.13 0.85 -5.32
C LEU A 482 6.12 0.14 -6.25
N LYS A 483 6.31 0.72 -7.44
CA LYS A 483 7.30 0.32 -8.42
C LYS A 483 8.45 1.31 -8.40
N ALA A 484 9.66 0.78 -8.44
CA ALA A 484 10.87 1.57 -8.53
C ALA A 484 11.75 1.08 -9.68
N LEU A 485 12.54 1.97 -10.25
CA LEU A 485 13.53 1.68 -11.28
C LEU A 485 14.90 2.13 -10.78
N VAL A 486 15.89 1.27 -10.97
CA VAL A 486 17.30 1.59 -10.74
C VAL A 486 18.08 1.33 -12.02
N GLU A 487 18.59 2.40 -12.64
CA GLU A 487 19.48 2.33 -13.80
C GLU A 487 20.92 2.67 -13.38
N PHE A 488 21.81 1.69 -13.50
CA PHE A 488 23.25 1.89 -13.29
C PHE A 488 23.89 2.44 -14.57
N ARG A 489 24.58 3.57 -14.46
CA ARG A 489 25.21 4.30 -15.56
C ARG A 489 26.72 4.21 -15.47
N GLU A 490 27.36 3.91 -16.60
CA GLU A 490 28.81 4.05 -16.72
C GLU A 490 29.11 5.55 -16.87
N GLY A 491 29.74 6.12 -15.85
CA GLY A 491 29.95 7.56 -15.63
C GLY A 491 30.23 8.42 -16.85
N GLY A 492 29.19 8.96 -17.45
CA GLY A 492 29.29 9.88 -18.58
C GLY A 492 28.03 10.72 -18.66
N MET A 493 28.17 12.02 -18.43
CA MET A 493 27.14 12.97 -18.78
C MET A 493 26.92 12.88 -20.29
N ARG A 494 25.78 12.31 -20.70
CA ARG A 494 25.38 12.33 -22.10
C ARG A 494 25.26 13.80 -22.49
N THR A 495 26.23 14.31 -23.24
CA THR A 495 25.95 15.41 -24.16
C THR A 495 24.91 14.86 -25.11
N LYS A 496 23.63 15.16 -24.84
CA LYS A 496 22.51 14.89 -25.76
C LYS A 496 22.78 15.73 -27.01
N GLY A 497 23.66 15.22 -27.86
CA GLY A 497 23.99 15.79 -29.14
C GLY A 497 22.81 15.60 -30.07
N VAL A 498 22.30 16.73 -30.56
CA VAL A 498 21.46 16.90 -31.74
C VAL A 498 21.70 15.79 -32.76
N GLY A 499 20.65 15.12 -33.23
CA GLY A 499 20.63 14.05 -34.25
C GLY A 499 21.92 13.79 -35.03
N ILE A 500 22.89 13.10 -34.42
CA ILE A 500 24.13 12.68 -35.08
C ILE A 500 24.00 11.21 -35.48
N THR A 501 24.28 10.93 -36.75
CA THR A 501 24.56 9.60 -37.30
C THR A 501 25.51 8.82 -36.39
N GLY A 502 25.16 7.58 -36.04
CA GLY A 502 25.99 6.73 -35.18
C GLY A 502 25.43 6.44 -33.78
N ALA A 503 24.22 6.92 -33.44
CA ALA A 503 23.53 6.55 -32.20
C ALA A 503 22.05 6.18 -32.46
N CYS A 504 21.58 5.10 -31.85
CA CYS A 504 20.19 4.69 -31.96
C CYS A 504 19.28 5.63 -31.14
N ARG A 505 18.25 6.16 -31.79
CA ARG A 505 17.22 7.02 -31.22
C ARG A 505 16.52 6.43 -30.00
N PHE A 506 16.26 5.13 -29.99
CA PHE A 506 15.42 4.47 -28.99
C PHE A 506 16.25 3.85 -27.86
N CYS A 507 17.17 2.93 -28.18
CA CYS A 507 17.98 2.24 -27.16
C CYS A 507 19.22 3.04 -26.73
N GLY A 508 19.68 3.99 -27.55
CA GLY A 508 20.90 4.77 -27.30
C GLY A 508 22.20 4.06 -27.67
N THR A 509 22.16 2.88 -28.30
CA THR A 509 23.36 2.16 -28.76
C THR A 509 24.11 3.00 -29.79
N THR A 510 25.40 3.23 -29.54
CA THR A 510 26.28 3.95 -30.48
C THR A 510 27.09 2.96 -31.31
N GLY A 511 27.23 3.22 -32.61
CA GLY A 511 28.01 2.39 -33.52
C GLY A 511 28.44 3.15 -34.76
N ASN A 512 29.69 2.97 -35.17
CA ASN A 512 30.26 3.58 -36.37
C ASN A 512 30.18 2.66 -37.62
N SER A 513 29.46 1.54 -37.53
CA SER A 513 29.31 0.53 -38.59
C SER A 513 27.84 0.09 -38.75
N GLY A 514 27.47 -0.42 -39.93
CA GLY A 514 26.13 -0.94 -40.21
C GLY A 514 25.03 0.14 -40.35
N LEU A 515 23.79 -0.19 -39.99
CA LEU A 515 22.61 0.69 -40.11
C LEU A 515 22.75 2.01 -39.32
N LEU A 516 23.55 2.02 -38.25
CA LEU A 516 23.83 3.22 -37.46
C LEU A 516 24.84 4.17 -38.13
N ALA A 517 25.61 3.72 -39.12
CA ALA A 517 26.55 4.58 -39.84
C ALA A 517 25.85 5.54 -40.82
N ILE A 518 24.68 5.13 -41.34
CA ILE A 518 23.89 5.88 -42.33
C ILE A 518 22.61 6.44 -41.71
N GLY A 519 22.05 5.76 -40.72
CA GLY A 519 20.82 6.14 -40.02
C GLY A 519 21.01 6.38 -38.53
N ASN A 520 19.88 6.46 -37.83
CA ASN A 520 19.77 6.76 -36.40
C ASN A 520 18.97 5.68 -35.64
N VAL A 521 18.80 4.49 -36.21
CA VAL A 521 18.11 3.35 -35.58
C VAL A 521 18.98 2.10 -35.76
N CYS A 522 19.19 1.33 -34.68
CA CYS A 522 20.00 0.11 -34.71
C CYS A 522 19.25 -1.07 -35.35
N ALA A 523 19.95 -2.15 -35.63
CA ALA A 523 19.37 -3.37 -36.23
C ALA A 523 18.44 -4.18 -35.28
N ASP A 524 18.22 -3.70 -34.06
CA ASP A 524 17.35 -4.36 -33.08
C ASP A 524 15.89 -4.35 -33.55
N HIS A 525 15.21 -5.50 -33.46
CA HIS A 525 13.86 -5.68 -33.95
C HIS A 525 12.86 -4.70 -33.30
N GLU A 526 12.94 -4.46 -31.99
CA GLU A 526 12.04 -3.51 -31.31
C GLU A 526 12.26 -2.09 -31.81
N CYS A 527 13.53 -1.68 -31.95
CA CYS A 527 13.88 -0.35 -32.43
C CYS A 527 13.41 -0.13 -33.88
N GLN A 528 13.45 -1.17 -34.71
CA GLN A 528 12.94 -1.12 -36.08
C GLN A 528 11.41 -1.03 -36.13
N GLU A 529 10.68 -1.76 -35.29
CA GLU A 529 9.22 -1.64 -35.18
C GLU A 529 8.79 -0.25 -34.68
N TYR A 530 9.50 0.28 -33.67
CA TYR A 530 9.30 1.65 -33.20
C TYR A 530 9.57 2.68 -34.28
N ALA A 531 10.59 2.49 -35.12
CA ALA A 531 10.90 3.40 -36.22
C ALA A 531 9.76 3.52 -37.25
N LYS A 532 9.02 2.44 -37.51
CA LYS A 532 7.89 2.44 -38.47
C LYS A 532 6.74 3.35 -38.02
N THR A 533 6.54 3.50 -36.71
CA THR A 533 5.43 4.26 -36.12
C THR A 533 5.85 5.60 -35.55
N ALA A 534 7.15 5.90 -35.53
CA ALA A 534 7.71 7.15 -35.02
C ALA A 534 7.56 8.32 -36.00
N CYS A 535 7.37 9.52 -35.47
CA CYS A 535 7.46 10.74 -36.26
C CYS A 535 8.89 10.94 -36.78
N THR A 536 9.02 11.29 -38.07
CA THR A 536 10.32 11.55 -38.73
C THR A 536 10.67 13.04 -38.80
N LYS A 537 9.80 13.93 -38.32
CA LYS A 537 10.01 15.38 -38.34
C LYS A 537 11.03 15.82 -37.30
N ILE A 538 11.77 16.87 -37.63
CA ILE A 538 12.64 17.61 -36.71
C ILE A 538 11.87 18.84 -36.23
N LEU A 539 11.81 19.04 -34.91
CA LEU A 539 11.15 20.17 -34.27
C LEU A 539 11.96 21.45 -34.46
N ASN A 540 11.33 22.61 -34.24
CA ASN A 540 11.98 23.93 -34.38
C ASN A 540 13.22 24.10 -33.47
N CYS A 541 13.29 23.36 -32.36
CA CYS A 541 14.45 23.33 -31.47
C CYS A 541 15.62 22.47 -32.00
N GLY A 542 15.52 21.88 -33.19
CA GLY A 542 16.54 21.01 -33.79
C GLY A 542 16.52 19.56 -33.29
N HIS A 543 15.64 19.21 -32.35
CA HIS A 543 15.47 17.84 -31.86
C HIS A 543 14.48 17.04 -32.70
N MET A 544 14.70 15.74 -32.80
CA MET A 544 13.74 14.84 -33.42
C MET A 544 12.45 14.75 -32.59
N CYS A 545 11.31 14.79 -33.26
CA CYS A 545 10.01 14.63 -32.60
C CYS A 545 9.89 13.24 -31.97
N GLY A 546 9.61 13.16 -30.66
CA GLY A 546 9.36 11.91 -29.93
C GLY A 546 7.98 11.28 -30.18
N GLY A 547 7.14 11.96 -30.97
CA GLY A 547 5.77 11.60 -31.29
C GLY A 547 5.61 10.43 -32.26
N VAL A 548 4.36 10.18 -32.66
CA VAL A 548 4.01 9.14 -33.64
C VAL A 548 3.84 9.70 -35.06
N LEU A 549 3.95 8.84 -36.06
CA LEU A 549 3.76 9.19 -37.45
C LEU A 549 2.30 9.60 -37.71
N GLY A 550 2.10 10.69 -38.46
CA GLY A 550 0.77 11.14 -38.87
C GLY A 550 0.03 12.04 -37.88
N GLU A 551 0.66 12.47 -36.77
CA GLU A 551 0.03 13.42 -35.86
C GLU A 551 -0.18 14.80 -36.51
N THR A 552 -1.38 15.36 -36.28
CA THR A 552 -1.75 16.71 -36.71
C THR A 552 -0.85 17.77 -36.08
N LYS A 553 -0.56 17.62 -34.77
CA LYS A 553 0.43 18.39 -34.03
C LYS A 553 1.51 17.44 -33.49
N CYS A 554 2.77 17.72 -33.81
CA CYS A 554 3.87 16.95 -33.25
C CYS A 554 3.94 17.11 -31.74
N LEU A 555 4.31 16.03 -31.05
CA LEU A 555 4.61 16.03 -29.62
C LEU A 555 5.61 17.17 -29.28
N PRO A 556 5.32 17.99 -28.24
CA PRO A 556 6.29 18.96 -27.72
C PRO A 556 7.63 18.32 -27.40
N CYS A 557 8.69 19.13 -27.40
CA CYS A 557 10.04 18.58 -27.21
C CYS A 557 10.19 18.07 -25.78
N LEU A 558 10.31 16.75 -25.60
CA LEU A 558 10.51 16.11 -24.29
C LEU A 558 11.81 16.52 -23.57
N LEU A 559 12.70 17.26 -24.25
CA LEU A 559 13.89 17.85 -23.63
C LEU A 559 13.61 19.23 -23.00
N GLY A 560 12.35 19.67 -22.95
CA GLY A 560 11.95 20.94 -22.34
C GLY A 560 12.37 22.17 -23.14
N CYS A 561 12.72 22.02 -24.43
CA CYS A 561 13.13 23.15 -25.28
C CYS A 561 11.95 24.01 -25.75
N SER A 562 10.71 23.55 -25.53
CA SER A 562 9.49 24.30 -25.80
C SER A 562 9.00 24.95 -24.51
N ASN A 563 8.63 26.23 -24.54
CA ASN A 563 7.94 26.94 -23.45
C ASN A 563 6.47 26.47 -23.28
N ASP A 564 6.16 25.24 -23.66
CA ASP A 564 4.81 24.68 -23.61
C ASP A 564 4.51 24.18 -22.21
N THR A 565 3.66 24.89 -21.49
CA THR A 565 3.25 24.56 -20.12
C THR A 565 2.32 23.33 -20.04
N SER A 566 1.87 22.80 -21.18
CA SER A 566 1.02 21.60 -21.22
C SER A 566 1.80 20.29 -21.05
N LEU A 567 3.10 20.31 -21.34
CA LEU A 567 3.97 19.15 -21.19
C LEU A 567 4.35 19.02 -19.72
N LYS A 568 3.89 17.94 -19.09
CA LYS A 568 4.26 17.65 -17.71
C LYS A 568 5.58 16.88 -17.67
N GLN A 569 5.66 15.77 -18.40
CA GLN A 569 6.80 14.82 -18.33
C GLN A 569 7.95 15.12 -19.31
N ASP A 570 9.16 14.70 -18.97
CA ASP A 570 10.38 14.83 -19.77
C ASP A 570 10.79 13.53 -20.50
N SER A 571 11.90 13.59 -21.25
CA SER A 571 12.38 12.46 -22.06
C SER A 571 12.91 11.29 -21.24
N ASP A 572 13.36 11.55 -20.02
CA ASP A 572 13.99 10.58 -19.12
C ASP A 572 12.96 9.98 -18.15
N ASP A 573 11.76 10.56 -18.05
CA ASP A 573 10.63 10.02 -17.31
C ASP A 573 10.18 8.67 -17.86
N MET A 574 9.70 7.83 -16.95
CA MET A 574 9.24 6.49 -17.27
C MET A 574 7.80 6.53 -17.75
N CYS A 575 7.48 5.68 -18.72
CA CYS A 575 6.10 5.45 -19.07
C CYS A 575 5.41 4.71 -17.91
N MET A 576 4.48 5.39 -17.23
CA MET A 576 3.75 4.87 -16.06
C MET A 576 2.71 3.77 -16.41
N ILE A 577 2.81 3.17 -17.60
CA ILE A 577 2.07 1.97 -18.01
C ILE A 577 3.00 0.76 -18.02
N CYS A 578 4.11 0.82 -18.77
CA CYS A 578 5.05 -0.30 -18.83
C CYS A 578 5.99 -0.34 -17.62
N PHE A 579 6.37 0.83 -17.08
CA PHE A 579 7.41 1.00 -16.06
C PHE A 579 8.81 0.48 -16.43
N THR A 580 9.00 -0.05 -17.65
CA THR A 580 10.24 -0.69 -18.10
C THR A 580 11.14 0.23 -18.92
N GLU A 581 10.54 1.18 -19.64
CA GLU A 581 11.27 2.07 -20.54
C GLU A 581 10.91 3.55 -20.36
N ALA A 582 11.91 4.42 -20.57
CA ALA A 582 11.73 5.87 -20.56
C ALA A 582 10.90 6.30 -21.78
N LEU A 583 10.24 7.46 -21.70
CA LEU A 583 9.41 8.01 -22.77
C LEU A 583 10.22 8.22 -24.07
N SER A 584 11.52 8.51 -23.97
CA SER A 584 12.41 8.64 -25.15
C SER A 584 12.71 7.32 -25.87
N CYS A 585 12.49 6.17 -25.24
CA CYS A 585 12.84 4.86 -25.80
C CYS A 585 11.82 4.29 -26.80
N ALA A 586 10.62 4.86 -26.91
CA ALA A 586 9.62 4.46 -27.90
C ALA A 586 8.75 5.65 -28.31
N PRO A 587 8.00 5.58 -29.42
CA PRO A 587 7.11 6.65 -29.84
C PRO A 587 6.04 6.94 -28.77
N ALA A 588 5.95 8.19 -28.34
CA ALA A 588 5.09 8.62 -27.25
C ALA A 588 3.98 9.57 -27.73
N ILE A 589 2.87 9.62 -27.00
CA ILE A 589 1.74 10.52 -27.26
C ILE A 589 1.42 11.32 -25.99
N GLN A 590 1.06 12.59 -26.15
CA GLN A 590 0.58 13.43 -25.06
C GLN A 590 -0.95 13.34 -25.03
N LEU A 591 -1.49 12.81 -23.94
CA LEU A 591 -2.94 12.77 -23.71
C LEU A 591 -3.47 14.19 -23.50
N GLN A 592 -4.78 14.37 -23.67
CA GLN A 592 -5.46 15.65 -23.42
C GLN A 592 -5.20 16.23 -22.01
N CYS A 593 -4.95 15.37 -21.01
CA CYS A 593 -4.63 15.77 -19.64
C CYS A 593 -3.17 16.25 -19.45
N GLY A 594 -2.36 16.30 -20.51
CA GLY A 594 -0.97 16.77 -20.53
C GLY A 594 0.08 15.69 -20.25
N HIS A 595 -0.33 14.51 -19.80
CA HIS A 595 0.57 13.39 -19.50
C HIS A 595 0.97 12.64 -20.76
N VAL A 596 2.21 12.14 -20.78
CA VAL A 596 2.84 11.47 -21.91
C VAL A 596 3.06 9.99 -21.60
N PHE A 597 2.70 9.14 -22.56
CA PHE A 597 2.87 7.69 -22.48
C PHE A 597 3.32 7.14 -23.83
N HIS A 598 3.94 5.96 -23.85
CA HIS A 598 4.19 5.27 -25.12
C HIS A 598 2.86 4.96 -25.83
N SER A 599 2.82 5.21 -27.14
CA SER A 599 1.60 4.98 -27.94
C SER A 599 1.15 3.52 -27.88
N HIS A 600 2.09 2.57 -27.99
CA HIS A 600 1.79 1.14 -27.92
C HIS A 600 1.29 0.72 -26.53
N CYS A 601 1.76 1.36 -25.46
CA CYS A 601 1.29 1.09 -24.10
C CYS A 601 -0.18 1.47 -23.94
N CYS A 602 -0.56 2.68 -24.37
CA CYS A 602 -1.96 3.11 -24.34
C CYS A 602 -2.86 2.18 -25.16
N LYS A 603 -2.44 1.80 -26.38
CA LYS A 603 -3.19 0.85 -27.23
C LYS A 603 -3.36 -0.51 -26.55
N THR A 604 -2.29 -1.04 -25.93
CA THR A 604 -2.34 -2.33 -25.24
C THR A 604 -3.30 -2.33 -24.05
N VAL A 605 -3.31 -1.25 -23.25
CA VAL A 605 -4.25 -1.10 -22.12
C VAL A 605 -5.69 -1.08 -22.62
N LEU A 606 -5.98 -0.30 -23.66
CA LEU A 606 -7.34 -0.21 -24.22
C LEU A 606 -7.80 -1.52 -24.89
N LEU A 607 -6.88 -2.28 -25.50
CA LEU A 607 -7.18 -3.58 -26.10
C LEU A 607 -7.44 -4.66 -25.05
N LYS A 608 -6.69 -4.66 -23.94
CA LYS A 608 -6.86 -5.63 -22.84
C LYS A 608 -8.12 -5.37 -22.00
N ARG A 609 -8.62 -4.12 -21.96
CA ARG A 609 -9.82 -3.70 -21.23
C ARG A 609 -9.69 -3.93 -19.70
N TRP A 610 -10.61 -4.69 -19.10
CA TRP A 610 -10.66 -4.95 -17.66
C TRP A 610 -10.21 -6.37 -17.31
N ALA A 611 -9.76 -6.56 -16.07
CA ALA A 611 -9.44 -7.87 -15.52
C ALA A 611 -10.70 -8.52 -14.90
N GLY A 612 -10.88 -9.82 -15.10
CA GLY A 612 -12.02 -10.58 -14.59
C GLY A 612 -13.30 -10.47 -15.44
N PRO A 613 -14.39 -11.14 -15.02
CA PRO A 613 -15.64 -11.20 -15.78
C PRO A 613 -16.48 -9.92 -15.67
N ARG A 614 -16.41 -9.23 -14.51
CA ARG A 614 -17.14 -7.98 -14.27
C ARG A 614 -16.57 -6.84 -15.09
N ILE A 615 -17.45 -6.13 -15.81
CA ILE A 615 -17.09 -4.91 -16.54
C ILE A 615 -16.66 -3.82 -15.55
N THR A 616 -15.43 -3.35 -15.69
CA THR A 616 -14.91 -2.17 -14.99
C THR A 616 -14.24 -1.22 -15.97
N PHE A 617 -14.20 0.08 -15.67
CA PHE A 617 -13.73 1.12 -16.60
C PHE A 617 -12.48 1.86 -16.10
N SER A 618 -11.80 1.33 -15.09
CA SER A 618 -10.57 1.94 -14.53
C SER A 618 -9.44 2.07 -15.55
N PHE A 619 -9.39 1.18 -16.55
CA PHE A 619 -8.40 1.17 -17.62
C PHE A 619 -8.53 2.33 -18.62
N LEU A 620 -9.68 3.04 -18.63
CA LEU A 620 -9.86 4.25 -19.43
C LEU A 620 -9.19 5.48 -18.81
N LEU A 621 -8.84 5.41 -17.53
CA LEU A 621 -8.33 6.55 -16.78
C LEU A 621 -6.82 6.64 -16.91
N CYS A 622 -6.31 7.86 -17.01
CA CYS A 622 -4.89 8.15 -16.99
C CYS A 622 -4.26 7.55 -15.72
N PRO A 623 -3.20 6.73 -15.82
CA PRO A 623 -2.54 6.13 -14.66
C PRO A 623 -2.10 7.12 -13.59
N ILE A 624 -1.80 8.36 -14.00
CA ILE A 624 -1.28 9.42 -13.13
C ILE A 624 -2.44 10.24 -12.54
N CYS A 625 -3.15 11.04 -13.34
CA CYS A 625 -4.17 11.97 -12.84
C CYS A 625 -5.60 11.44 -12.76
N LYS A 626 -5.84 10.20 -13.19
CA LYS A 626 -7.17 9.55 -13.23
C LYS A 626 -8.24 10.25 -14.09
N VAL A 627 -7.87 11.22 -14.92
CA VAL A 627 -8.73 11.79 -15.98
C VAL A 627 -8.82 10.81 -17.15
N GLU A 628 -9.95 10.73 -17.85
CA GLU A 628 -10.13 9.87 -19.03
C GLU A 628 -9.02 10.10 -20.07
N MET A 629 -8.45 9.00 -20.58
CA MET A 629 -7.46 9.03 -21.63
C MET A 629 -8.10 9.42 -22.96
N TYR A 630 -7.59 10.48 -23.57
CA TYR A 630 -8.01 10.91 -24.90
C TYR A 630 -6.81 11.35 -25.74
N HIS A 631 -6.76 10.83 -26.96
CA HIS A 631 -5.83 11.22 -28.02
C HIS A 631 -6.44 10.81 -29.37
N GLU A 632 -6.21 11.58 -30.43
CA GLU A 632 -6.75 11.34 -31.78
C GLU A 632 -6.39 9.93 -32.29
N SER A 633 -5.15 9.49 -32.05
CA SER A 633 -4.69 8.14 -32.46
C SER A 633 -5.33 6.97 -31.69
N LEU A 634 -6.14 7.24 -30.66
CA LEU A 634 -6.80 6.23 -29.83
C LEU A 634 -8.32 6.22 -30.05
N GLU A 635 -8.86 7.13 -30.87
CA GLU A 635 -10.31 7.33 -31.03
C GLU A 635 -11.04 6.07 -31.52
N GLU A 636 -10.44 5.32 -32.45
CA GLU A 636 -10.98 4.04 -32.94
C GLU A 636 -11.16 3.00 -31.81
N LEU A 637 -10.25 2.98 -30.83
CA LEU A 637 -10.31 2.07 -29.68
C LEU A 637 -11.22 2.61 -28.58
N LEU A 638 -11.27 3.94 -28.39
CA LEU A 638 -12.06 4.58 -27.35
C LEU A 638 -13.56 4.58 -27.66
N THR A 639 -13.95 4.75 -28.92
CA THR A 639 -15.36 4.81 -29.34
C THR A 639 -16.20 3.62 -28.86
N PRO A 640 -15.85 2.34 -29.17
CA PRO A 640 -16.64 1.20 -28.72
C PRO A 640 -16.68 1.05 -27.20
N VAL A 641 -15.61 1.47 -26.50
CA VAL A 641 -15.56 1.42 -25.04
C VAL A 641 -16.43 2.51 -24.41
N LYS A 642 -16.45 3.72 -24.98
CA LYS A 642 -17.34 4.81 -24.55
C LYS A 642 -18.80 4.46 -24.76
N ASP A 643 -19.13 3.76 -25.85
CA ASP A 643 -20.50 3.29 -26.09
C ASP A 643 -20.91 2.23 -25.07
N LEU A 644 -20.02 1.28 -24.74
CA LEU A 644 -20.25 0.32 -23.67
C LEU A 644 -20.42 1.00 -22.30
N TYR A 645 -19.58 2.00 -21.98
CA TYR A 645 -19.70 2.79 -20.75
C TYR A 645 -21.07 3.48 -20.66
N LYS A 646 -21.50 4.14 -21.73
CA LYS A 646 -22.83 4.79 -21.79
C LYS A 646 -23.96 3.77 -21.63
N ASP A 647 -23.87 2.59 -22.26
CA ASP A 647 -24.89 1.55 -22.15
C ASP A 647 -24.99 1.00 -20.71
N VAL A 648 -23.86 0.66 -20.09
CA VAL A 648 -23.81 0.16 -18.70
C VAL A 648 -24.30 1.24 -17.73
N ARG A 649 -23.83 2.49 -17.87
CA ARG A 649 -24.26 3.62 -17.03
C ARG A 649 -25.77 3.85 -17.11
N ARG A 650 -26.34 3.81 -18.31
CA ARG A 650 -27.79 3.94 -18.54
C ARG A 650 -28.57 2.81 -17.88
N LYS A 651 -28.15 1.55 -18.06
CA LYS A 651 -28.82 0.38 -17.46
C LYS A 651 -28.74 0.39 -15.93
N ALA A 652 -27.57 0.74 -15.37
CA ALA A 652 -27.34 0.83 -13.93
C ALA A 652 -28.23 1.91 -13.30
N LEU A 653 -28.26 3.11 -13.89
CA LEU A 653 -29.11 4.20 -13.41
C LEU A 653 -30.60 3.83 -13.48
N MET A 654 -31.06 3.27 -14.60
CA MET A 654 -32.44 2.82 -14.75
C MET A 654 -32.80 1.77 -13.70
N ARG A 655 -31.90 0.83 -13.39
CA ARG A 655 -32.14 -0.16 -12.34
C ARG A 655 -32.29 0.50 -10.96
N LEU A 656 -31.42 1.46 -10.65
CA LEU A 656 -31.45 2.19 -9.38
C LEU A 656 -32.77 2.98 -9.20
N GLU A 657 -33.24 3.63 -10.27
CA GLU A 657 -34.50 4.37 -10.28
C GLU A 657 -35.72 3.47 -10.01
N TYR A 658 -35.76 2.28 -10.63
CA TYR A 658 -36.85 1.33 -10.45
C TYR A 658 -36.81 0.61 -9.10
N GLU A 659 -35.65 0.56 -8.44
CA GLU A 659 -35.54 0.09 -7.04
C GLU A 659 -35.91 1.17 -6.02
N GLY A 660 -36.17 2.42 -6.45
CA GLY A 660 -36.48 3.53 -5.54
C GLY A 660 -35.32 3.97 -4.65
N LEU A 661 -34.10 3.53 -4.96
CA LEU A 661 -32.88 3.81 -4.17
C LEU A 661 -32.21 5.14 -4.55
N ASN A 662 -32.78 5.86 -5.52
CA ASN A 662 -32.32 7.16 -5.99
C ASN A 662 -32.51 8.32 -4.98
N VAL A 663 -33.19 8.09 -3.84
CA VAL A 663 -33.46 9.08 -2.77
C VAL A 663 -32.82 8.69 -1.42
N THR A 664 -31.91 7.72 -1.39
CA THR A 664 -31.32 7.22 -0.13
C THR A 664 -30.37 8.24 0.52
N ASP A 665 -30.32 8.26 1.85
CA ASP A 665 -29.46 9.16 2.65
C ASP A 665 -27.98 9.08 2.25
N ASP A 666 -27.50 7.95 1.71
CA ASP A 666 -26.13 7.79 1.21
C ASP A 666 -25.77 8.72 0.01
N ILE A 667 -26.77 9.17 -0.76
CA ILE A 667 -26.61 10.11 -1.89
C ILE A 667 -26.77 11.57 -1.42
N VAL A 668 -27.56 11.78 -0.36
CA VAL A 668 -27.95 13.11 0.19
C VAL A 668 -27.00 13.60 1.28
N THR A 669 -26.32 12.70 2.00
CA THR A 669 -25.37 13.07 3.08
C THR A 669 -24.03 13.51 2.48
N SER A 670 -23.61 14.74 2.79
CA SER A 670 -22.47 15.47 2.21
C SER A 670 -21.06 14.91 2.51
N SER A 671 -20.93 13.64 2.93
CA SER A 671 -19.68 13.03 3.38
C SER A 671 -19.29 11.73 2.64
N THR A 672 -20.09 11.24 1.70
CA THR A 672 -19.79 10.03 0.92
C THR A 672 -19.19 10.35 -0.45
N ARG A 673 -18.38 9.42 -0.98
CA ARG A 673 -17.63 9.49 -2.26
C ARG A 673 -18.49 9.81 -3.51
N PHE A 674 -19.82 9.75 -3.39
CA PHE A 674 -20.78 9.81 -4.51
C PHE A 674 -21.80 10.95 -4.39
N SER A 675 -21.50 12.00 -3.62
CA SER A 675 -22.39 13.15 -3.46
C SER A 675 -22.87 13.68 -4.82
N ASN A 676 -24.19 13.66 -5.04
CA ASN A 676 -24.87 14.17 -6.23
C ASN A 676 -24.61 13.43 -7.57
N ASP A 677 -24.10 12.18 -7.56
CA ASP A 677 -23.96 11.35 -8.77
C ASP A 677 -24.57 9.94 -8.61
N PRO A 678 -25.89 9.78 -8.84
CA PRO A 678 -26.58 8.49 -8.69
C PRO A 678 -26.10 7.44 -9.70
N ALA A 679 -25.58 7.85 -10.86
CA ALA A 679 -25.12 6.93 -11.87
C ALA A 679 -23.81 6.25 -11.46
N SER A 680 -22.88 7.00 -10.85
CA SER A 680 -21.64 6.42 -10.31
C SER A 680 -21.90 5.49 -9.13
N TYR A 681 -22.85 5.82 -8.25
CA TYR A 681 -23.30 4.93 -7.18
C TYR A 681 -23.87 3.61 -7.75
N ALA A 682 -24.73 3.69 -8.76
CA ALA A 682 -25.31 2.52 -9.41
C ALA A 682 -24.24 1.63 -10.07
N MET A 683 -23.23 2.22 -10.70
CA MET A 683 -22.14 1.47 -11.34
C MET A 683 -21.20 0.78 -10.33
N ASP A 684 -21.03 1.35 -9.13
CA ASP A 684 -20.28 0.74 -8.04
C ASP A 684 -21.07 -0.43 -7.41
N ARG A 685 -22.38 -0.22 -7.20
CA ARG A 685 -23.30 -1.19 -6.59
C ARG A 685 -23.56 -2.42 -7.45
N TYR A 686 -23.83 -2.24 -8.74
CA TYR A 686 -24.28 -3.32 -9.61
C TYR A 686 -23.14 -3.94 -10.43
N ALA A 687 -23.21 -5.25 -10.65
CA ALA A 687 -22.28 -5.99 -11.51
C ALA A 687 -22.89 -6.20 -12.90
N TYR A 688 -22.14 -5.83 -13.94
CA TYR A 688 -22.49 -6.02 -15.35
C TYR A 688 -21.43 -6.89 -16.03
N TYR A 689 -21.89 -7.70 -17.00
CA TYR A 689 -21.10 -8.68 -17.74
C TYR A 689 -21.38 -8.56 -19.25
N VAL A 690 -20.44 -8.94 -20.10
CA VAL A 690 -20.63 -8.95 -21.57
C VAL A 690 -21.09 -10.33 -21.99
N CYS A 691 -22.26 -10.41 -22.64
CA CYS A 691 -22.76 -11.68 -23.18
C CYS A 691 -21.92 -12.13 -24.38
N TYR A 692 -21.40 -13.36 -24.35
CA TYR A 692 -20.61 -13.95 -25.43
C TYR A 692 -21.36 -14.05 -26.77
N LYS A 693 -22.67 -14.34 -26.73
CA LYS A 693 -23.46 -14.56 -27.96
C LYS A 693 -23.85 -13.26 -28.67
N CYS A 694 -24.25 -12.23 -27.92
CA CYS A 694 -24.80 -10.99 -28.50
C CYS A 694 -23.93 -9.75 -28.27
N ASN A 695 -22.83 -9.86 -27.51
CA ASN A 695 -21.93 -8.78 -27.14
C ASN A 695 -22.58 -7.60 -26.39
N LYS A 696 -23.79 -7.78 -25.85
CA LYS A 696 -24.48 -6.76 -25.03
C LYS A 696 -24.15 -6.93 -23.55
N ALA A 697 -24.08 -5.80 -22.84
CA ALA A 697 -23.96 -5.82 -21.38
C ALA A 697 -25.26 -6.30 -20.72
N TYR A 698 -25.19 -7.20 -19.75
CA TYR A 698 -26.32 -7.66 -18.95
C TYR A 698 -26.01 -7.62 -17.46
N TYR A 699 -27.06 -7.54 -16.66
CA TYR A 699 -26.99 -7.46 -15.20
C TYR A 699 -26.73 -8.84 -14.60
N GLY A 700 -25.82 -8.92 -13.64
CA GLY A 700 -25.47 -10.16 -12.93
C GLY A 700 -25.52 -10.07 -11.41
N GLY A 701 -26.28 -9.13 -10.84
CA GLY A 701 -26.45 -9.01 -9.39
C GLY A 701 -25.69 -7.83 -8.76
N ASP A 702 -25.71 -7.77 -7.43
CA ASP A 702 -24.98 -6.79 -6.64
C ASP A 702 -23.49 -7.14 -6.57
N ALA A 703 -22.62 -6.14 -6.71
CA ALA A 703 -21.18 -6.25 -6.70
C ALA A 703 -20.59 -6.75 -5.37
N ARG A 704 -21.33 -6.59 -4.26
CA ARG A 704 -20.89 -7.05 -2.92
C ARG A 704 -20.78 -8.57 -2.82
N CYS A 705 -21.39 -9.31 -3.75
CA CYS A 705 -21.29 -10.76 -3.83
C CYS A 705 -20.07 -11.25 -4.63
N ASP A 706 -19.29 -10.35 -5.23
CA ASP A 706 -18.22 -10.64 -6.21
C ASP A 706 -16.81 -10.35 -5.64
N VAL A 707 -16.53 -10.82 -4.42
CA VAL A 707 -15.34 -10.40 -3.62
C VAL A 707 -14.04 -11.12 -3.99
N GLU A 708 -14.04 -12.06 -4.95
CA GLU A 708 -12.83 -12.81 -5.33
C GLU A 708 -12.50 -12.60 -6.82
N LEU A 709 -11.38 -11.92 -7.09
CA LEU A 709 -10.84 -11.70 -8.44
C LEU A 709 -10.34 -13.04 -9.01
N VAL A 710 -11.20 -13.78 -9.70
CA VAL A 710 -10.79 -14.95 -10.49
C VAL A 710 -10.31 -14.47 -11.87
N GLU A 711 -8.99 -14.49 -12.10
CA GLU A 711 -8.40 -14.11 -13.39
C GLU A 711 -8.68 -15.15 -14.51
N ASN A 712 -9.01 -16.39 -14.14
CA ASN A 712 -9.28 -17.49 -15.07
C ASN A 712 -10.77 -17.86 -15.09
N TYR A 713 -11.54 -17.22 -15.98
CA TYR A 713 -12.91 -17.61 -16.29
C TYR A 713 -13.04 -17.86 -17.80
N ASP A 714 -14.00 -18.69 -18.21
CA ASP A 714 -14.30 -18.90 -19.62
C ASP A 714 -15.33 -17.85 -20.09
N PRO A 715 -14.96 -16.95 -21.03
CA PRO A 715 -15.90 -15.95 -21.55
C PRO A 715 -17.13 -16.56 -22.23
N THR A 716 -17.05 -17.81 -22.72
CA THR A 716 -18.17 -18.48 -23.41
C THR A 716 -19.34 -18.80 -22.49
N GLU A 717 -19.09 -18.86 -21.18
CA GLU A 717 -20.09 -19.15 -20.14
C GLU A 717 -20.87 -17.90 -19.70
N LEU A 718 -20.40 -16.69 -20.05
CA LEU A 718 -21.10 -15.44 -19.78
C LEU A 718 -22.20 -15.23 -20.84
N VAL A 719 -23.42 -15.64 -20.53
CA VAL A 719 -24.57 -15.54 -21.44
C VAL A 719 -25.73 -14.83 -20.74
N CYS A 720 -26.25 -13.78 -21.35
CA CYS A 720 -27.42 -13.07 -20.82
C CYS A 720 -28.68 -13.94 -20.89
N GLY A 721 -29.67 -13.65 -20.03
CA GLY A 721 -30.93 -14.40 -19.97
C GLY A 721 -31.67 -14.50 -21.31
N ALA A 722 -31.57 -13.48 -22.17
CA ALA A 722 -32.15 -13.52 -23.52
C ALA A 722 -31.50 -14.58 -24.44
N CYS A 723 -30.20 -14.84 -24.25
CA CYS A 723 -29.41 -15.77 -25.05
C CYS A 723 -29.33 -17.18 -24.45
N SER A 724 -29.79 -17.34 -23.20
CA SER A 724 -29.88 -18.60 -22.44
C SER A 724 -31.34 -18.97 -22.10
N ASP A 725 -32.32 -18.48 -22.87
CA ASP A 725 -33.75 -18.70 -22.63
C ASP A 725 -34.18 -20.15 -22.92
N ILE A 726 -33.95 -21.05 -21.95
CA ILE A 726 -34.42 -22.44 -21.98
C ILE A 726 -35.91 -22.53 -21.62
N ALA A 727 -36.39 -21.59 -20.82
CA ALA A 727 -37.74 -21.65 -20.22
C ALA A 727 -38.83 -21.02 -21.11
N ARG A 728 -38.47 -20.43 -22.25
CA ARG A 728 -39.35 -19.61 -23.11
C ARG A 728 -40.09 -18.56 -22.29
N ALA A 729 -39.31 -17.76 -21.56
CA ALA A 729 -39.83 -16.75 -20.66
C ALA A 729 -40.76 -15.77 -21.40
N GLN A 730 -41.82 -15.32 -20.73
CA GLN A 730 -42.72 -14.33 -21.31
C GLN A 730 -41.99 -13.01 -21.53
N MET A 731 -42.14 -12.47 -22.75
CA MET A 731 -41.55 -11.19 -23.14
C MET A 731 -42.17 -10.05 -22.32
N CYS A 732 -41.33 -9.16 -21.79
CA CYS A 732 -41.83 -7.96 -21.13
C CYS A 732 -42.47 -7.02 -22.18
N PRO A 733 -43.71 -6.54 -21.97
CA PRO A 733 -44.36 -5.63 -22.91
C PRO A 733 -43.60 -4.30 -23.10
N LYS A 734 -42.85 -3.85 -22.09
CA LYS A 734 -42.10 -2.59 -22.10
C LYS A 734 -40.65 -2.76 -22.56
N HIS A 735 -40.01 -3.86 -22.20
CA HIS A 735 -38.56 -4.03 -22.34
C HIS A 735 -38.13 -5.30 -23.09
N GLY A 736 -39.08 -6.04 -23.67
CA GLY A 736 -38.80 -7.29 -24.38
C GLY A 736 -37.98 -8.27 -23.53
N THR A 737 -36.83 -8.70 -24.06
CA THR A 737 -35.84 -9.55 -23.37
C THR A 737 -34.64 -8.79 -22.79
N ASP A 738 -34.57 -7.46 -22.92
CA ASP A 738 -33.34 -6.72 -22.63
C ASP A 738 -32.92 -6.77 -21.15
N PHE A 739 -33.88 -6.98 -20.25
CA PHE A 739 -33.65 -7.16 -18.80
C PHE A 739 -34.15 -8.52 -18.30
N LEU A 740 -34.16 -9.54 -19.18
CA LEU A 740 -34.53 -10.89 -18.78
C LEU A 740 -33.45 -11.49 -17.88
N GLU A 741 -33.83 -11.85 -16.66
CA GLU A 741 -32.96 -12.44 -15.65
C GLU A 741 -33.37 -13.87 -15.32
N TYR A 742 -32.39 -14.70 -14.97
CA TYR A 742 -32.60 -16.04 -14.45
C TYR A 742 -32.16 -16.14 -13.00
N LYS A 743 -32.82 -17.03 -12.27
CA LYS A 743 -32.40 -17.44 -10.93
C LYS A 743 -31.27 -18.46 -11.04
N CYS A 744 -30.29 -18.38 -10.14
CA CYS A 744 -29.33 -19.47 -9.94
C CYS A 744 -30.08 -20.76 -9.57
N ARG A 745 -29.78 -21.86 -10.27
CA ARG A 745 -30.43 -23.15 -10.01
C ARG A 745 -30.29 -23.59 -8.55
N TYR A 746 -29.16 -23.27 -7.93
CA TYR A 746 -28.76 -23.77 -6.60
C TYR A 746 -28.97 -22.78 -5.44
N CYS A 747 -29.40 -21.54 -5.68
CA CYS A 747 -29.70 -20.59 -4.60
C CYS A 747 -30.68 -19.48 -5.03
N CYS A 748 -31.10 -18.64 -4.07
CA CYS A 748 -31.94 -17.46 -4.30
C CYS A 748 -31.07 -16.24 -4.67
N SER A 749 -30.32 -16.34 -5.76
CA SER A 749 -29.52 -15.24 -6.32
C SER A 749 -29.73 -15.13 -7.83
N VAL A 750 -29.47 -13.95 -8.40
CA VAL A 750 -29.49 -13.76 -9.86
C VAL A 750 -28.32 -14.52 -10.48
N ALA A 751 -28.57 -15.18 -11.61
CA ALA A 751 -27.55 -15.91 -12.34
C ALA A 751 -26.63 -14.98 -13.15
N VAL A 752 -25.36 -15.37 -13.22
CA VAL A 752 -24.31 -14.70 -14.00
C VAL A 752 -23.81 -15.60 -15.11
N PHE A 753 -23.56 -16.87 -14.79
CA PHE A 753 -23.01 -17.86 -15.72
C PHE A 753 -24.09 -18.81 -16.23
N PHE A 754 -23.89 -19.27 -17.46
CA PHE A 754 -24.69 -20.29 -18.11
C PHE A 754 -23.78 -21.40 -18.64
N CYS A 755 -23.70 -22.48 -17.88
CA CYS A 755 -22.78 -23.59 -18.14
C CYS A 755 -23.53 -24.81 -18.69
N PHE A 756 -22.79 -25.67 -19.38
CA PHE A 756 -23.27 -26.96 -19.90
C PHE A 756 -24.50 -26.87 -20.82
N GLY A 757 -24.77 -25.68 -21.37
CA GLY A 757 -25.94 -25.41 -22.21
C GLY A 757 -27.30 -25.60 -21.51
N THR A 758 -27.32 -25.77 -20.19
CA THR A 758 -28.52 -26.20 -19.45
C THR A 758 -28.71 -25.52 -18.10
N THR A 759 -27.65 -24.99 -17.48
CA THR A 759 -27.70 -24.64 -16.05
C THR A 759 -27.22 -23.21 -15.78
N HIS A 760 -28.02 -22.45 -15.01
CA HIS A 760 -27.69 -21.08 -14.58
C HIS A 760 -27.06 -21.05 -13.19
N PHE A 761 -25.93 -20.35 -13.04
CA PHE A 761 -25.17 -20.21 -11.79
C PHE A 761 -24.94 -18.74 -11.43
N CYS A 762 -24.97 -18.40 -10.13
CA CYS A 762 -24.34 -17.18 -9.62
C CYS A 762 -22.84 -17.42 -9.36
N ASN A 763 -22.01 -16.37 -9.23
CA ASN A 763 -20.55 -16.52 -9.08
C ASN A 763 -20.16 -17.50 -7.96
N PRO A 764 -20.68 -17.38 -6.71
CA PRO A 764 -20.22 -18.25 -5.64
C PRO A 764 -20.62 -19.73 -5.82
N CYS A 765 -21.71 -20.00 -6.53
CA CYS A 765 -22.13 -21.37 -6.87
C CYS A 765 -21.39 -21.90 -8.11
N HIS A 766 -20.94 -21.02 -9.01
CA HIS A 766 -20.10 -21.38 -10.15
C HIS A 766 -18.69 -21.75 -9.68
N ASP A 767 -18.09 -21.00 -8.76
CA ASP A 767 -16.78 -21.35 -8.18
C ASP A 767 -16.75 -22.74 -7.53
N ASP A 768 -17.89 -23.15 -6.98
CA ASP A 768 -18.10 -24.39 -6.24
C ASP A 768 -18.97 -25.39 -7.02
N PHE A 769 -19.03 -25.24 -8.36
CA PHE A 769 -19.96 -25.98 -9.21
C PHE A 769 -19.87 -27.49 -9.01
N GLN A 770 -18.65 -28.04 -8.87
CA GLN A 770 -18.41 -29.47 -8.69
C GLN A 770 -19.13 -30.03 -7.47
N ARG A 771 -19.21 -29.27 -6.36
CA ARG A 771 -19.91 -29.72 -5.16
C ARG A 771 -21.41 -29.55 -5.31
N VAL A 772 -21.86 -28.35 -5.70
CA VAL A 772 -23.30 -28.04 -5.75
C VAL A 772 -24.07 -28.83 -6.80
N THR A 773 -23.43 -29.22 -7.92
CA THR A 773 -24.06 -30.07 -8.94
C THR A 773 -24.18 -31.52 -8.52
N ASN A 774 -23.34 -31.98 -7.58
CA ASN A 774 -23.32 -33.36 -7.09
C ASN A 774 -24.30 -33.61 -5.93
N LEU A 775 -24.86 -32.55 -5.33
CA LEU A 775 -25.88 -32.67 -4.29
C LEU A 775 -27.20 -33.18 -4.89
N SER A 776 -27.87 -34.09 -4.18
CA SER A 776 -29.21 -34.54 -4.57
C SER A 776 -30.24 -33.42 -4.31
N LYS A 777 -31.37 -33.44 -5.04
CA LYS A 777 -32.43 -32.42 -4.87
C LYS A 777 -32.96 -32.31 -3.43
N SER A 778 -32.93 -33.39 -2.66
CA SER A 778 -33.35 -33.42 -1.25
C SER A 778 -32.35 -32.79 -0.29
N GLU A 779 -31.09 -32.66 -0.68
CA GLU A 779 -30.02 -32.08 0.13
C GLU A 779 -29.82 -30.59 -0.14
N LEU A 780 -30.51 -30.04 -1.15
CA LEU A 780 -30.45 -28.62 -1.46
C LEU A 780 -31.28 -27.81 -0.45
N PRO A 781 -30.81 -26.61 -0.07
CA PRO A 781 -31.53 -25.75 0.86
C PRO A 781 -32.88 -25.31 0.29
N VAL A 782 -33.86 -25.17 1.16
CA VAL A 782 -35.19 -24.63 0.83
C VAL A 782 -35.14 -23.10 0.86
N CYS A 783 -36.07 -22.45 0.16
CA CYS A 783 -36.16 -21.00 0.18
C CYS A 783 -36.43 -20.52 1.62
N PRO A 784 -35.64 -19.57 2.18
CA PRO A 784 -34.58 -18.79 1.52
C PRO A 784 -33.21 -19.50 1.43
N ALA A 785 -32.72 -19.70 0.20
CA ALA A 785 -31.46 -20.40 -0.06
C ALA A 785 -30.33 -19.43 -0.41
N GLY A 786 -29.22 -19.52 0.31
CA GLY A 786 -27.98 -18.78 0.06
C GLY A 786 -27.05 -19.52 -0.92
N PRO A 787 -26.03 -18.84 -1.47
CA PRO A 787 -25.03 -19.48 -2.35
C PRO A 787 -24.24 -20.60 -1.64
N ARG A 788 -23.57 -21.46 -2.41
CA ARG A 788 -22.79 -22.62 -1.91
C ARG A 788 -23.61 -23.58 -1.02
N ALA A 789 -24.88 -23.78 -1.38
CA ALA A 789 -25.85 -24.65 -0.68
C ALA A 789 -26.05 -24.29 0.82
N LYS A 790 -26.02 -22.99 1.15
CA LYS A 790 -26.25 -22.51 2.52
C LYS A 790 -27.73 -22.23 2.77
N GLN A 791 -28.29 -22.71 3.87
CA GLN A 791 -29.63 -22.32 4.32
C GLN A 791 -29.57 -20.92 4.96
N LEU A 792 -30.44 -20.00 4.55
CA LEU A 792 -30.58 -18.69 5.20
C LEU A 792 -31.69 -18.75 6.25
N GLU A 793 -31.62 -17.84 7.22
CA GLU A 793 -32.61 -17.66 8.27
C GLU A 793 -33.73 -16.72 7.80
N GLY A 794 -34.95 -16.95 8.29
CA GLY A 794 -36.17 -16.20 7.94
C GLY A 794 -37.04 -16.87 6.86
N ASP A 795 -38.20 -16.26 6.60
CA ASP A 795 -39.21 -16.79 5.66
C ASP A 795 -39.25 -16.04 4.32
N GLU A 796 -38.52 -14.92 4.19
CA GLU A 796 -38.56 -14.07 3.01
C GLU A 796 -37.47 -14.44 1.99
N CYS A 797 -37.88 -14.64 0.74
CA CYS A 797 -36.96 -14.93 -0.35
C CYS A 797 -36.09 -13.68 -0.67
N PRO A 798 -34.75 -13.81 -0.78
CA PRO A 798 -33.87 -12.70 -1.19
C PRO A 798 -34.18 -12.09 -2.57
N LEU A 799 -34.91 -12.81 -3.42
CA LEU A 799 -35.36 -12.33 -4.75
C LEU A 799 -36.78 -11.76 -4.72
N HIS A 800 -37.43 -11.74 -3.56
CA HIS A 800 -38.81 -11.29 -3.31
C HIS A 800 -39.83 -11.85 -4.33
N VAL A 801 -39.65 -13.10 -4.76
CA VAL A 801 -40.50 -13.77 -5.75
C VAL A 801 -40.77 -15.21 -5.36
N LYS A 802 -41.98 -15.69 -5.67
CA LYS A 802 -42.30 -17.12 -5.58
C LYS A 802 -41.66 -17.85 -6.74
N HIS A 803 -40.81 -18.82 -6.44
CA HIS A 803 -40.10 -19.63 -7.43
C HIS A 803 -40.19 -21.12 -7.09
N PRO A 804 -39.94 -22.04 -8.06
CA PRO A 804 -39.83 -23.47 -7.81
C PRO A 804 -38.75 -23.83 -6.78
N PRO A 805 -38.76 -25.06 -6.24
CA PRO A 805 -37.73 -25.54 -5.33
C PRO A 805 -36.30 -25.40 -5.89
N THR A 806 -35.33 -25.25 -5.00
CA THR A 806 -33.91 -25.20 -5.36
C THR A 806 -33.51 -26.47 -6.12
N GLY A 807 -32.74 -26.32 -7.20
CA GLY A 807 -32.40 -27.40 -8.13
C GLY A 807 -33.14 -27.34 -9.47
N GLU A 808 -34.01 -26.33 -9.67
CA GLU A 808 -34.78 -26.13 -10.90
C GLU A 808 -34.52 -24.76 -11.53
N GLU A 809 -34.53 -24.74 -12.86
CA GLU A 809 -34.33 -23.54 -13.67
C GLU A 809 -35.56 -22.64 -13.60
N PHE A 810 -35.36 -21.34 -13.36
CA PHE A 810 -36.46 -20.39 -13.24
C PHE A 810 -36.11 -19.04 -13.84
N ALA A 811 -36.93 -18.62 -14.82
CA ALA A 811 -36.87 -17.28 -15.38
C ALA A 811 -37.56 -16.29 -14.43
N LEU A 812 -36.82 -15.27 -14.00
CA LEU A 812 -37.33 -14.23 -13.12
C LEU A 812 -38.16 -13.18 -13.87
N GLY A 813 -38.09 -13.18 -15.21
CA GLY A 813 -38.72 -12.18 -16.06
C GLY A 813 -37.89 -10.89 -16.11
N CYS A 814 -38.55 -9.75 -16.34
CA CYS A 814 -37.89 -8.46 -16.43
C CYS A 814 -37.47 -7.95 -15.04
N GLY A 815 -36.16 -7.93 -14.76
CA GLY A 815 -35.62 -7.55 -13.46
C GLY A 815 -35.97 -6.13 -13.02
N VAL A 816 -36.15 -5.22 -13.97
CA VAL A 816 -36.51 -3.81 -13.72
C VAL A 816 -38.00 -3.67 -13.39
N CYS A 817 -38.89 -4.34 -14.13
CA CYS A 817 -40.32 -4.28 -13.86
C CYS A 817 -40.72 -5.04 -12.59
N ARG A 818 -40.00 -6.11 -12.24
CA ARG A 818 -40.26 -6.89 -11.02
C ARG A 818 -40.28 -6.01 -9.77
N ASN A 819 -39.34 -5.08 -9.65
CA ASN A 819 -39.19 -4.22 -8.49
C ASN A 819 -40.19 -3.05 -8.47
N ALA A 820 -40.79 -2.71 -9.62
CA ALA A 820 -41.88 -1.73 -9.70
C ALA A 820 -43.25 -2.31 -9.31
N HIS A 821 -43.43 -3.63 -9.34
CA HIS A 821 -44.68 -4.28 -8.93
C HIS A 821 -44.78 -4.54 -7.42
N THR A 822 -43.71 -4.29 -6.67
CA THR A 822 -43.66 -4.30 -5.20
C THR A 822 -44.01 -2.96 -4.56
N PHE A 823 -44.35 -1.94 -5.36
CA PHE A 823 -44.87 -0.64 -4.91
C PHE A 823 -46.36 -0.47 -5.23
#